data_AF-A0A3Q2CVG4-F1
#
_entry.id   AF-A0A3Q2CVG4-F1
#
_cell.length_a   1.000
_cell.length_b   1.000
_cell.length_c   1.000
_cell.angle_alpha   90.00
_cell.angle_beta   90.00
_cell.angle_gamma   90.00
#
_symmetry.space_group_name_H-M   'P 1'
#
loop_
_entity.id
_entity.type
_entity.pdbx_description
1 polymer ?
#
loop_
_entity_poly.entity_id
_entity_poly.type
_entity_poly.pdbx_seq_one_letter_code
_entity_poly.pdbx_strand_id
1 'polypeptide(L)'
;MLVRAVFWICAVTCVTASTKGDAAAAAGPRLHNNQLYKFSYTTELLLDKARGSKEGSAGYRISSDVNINLVWRDPSNKEDQLIQLAISNVRIEPASQGSEKNNILHGSTTESILGKSKLAALTKPFLVHLKNGKTKAFYSYWSEPSTIRNLKRGITSLLQFQIHTGKVVENDVSGRCTVQYKAAEGQVTRTKFLETCKTSETGFTTHSTVLGVSRKSSSVTVFKLEDGFIKSAVAEETHSLAVSARRSTAAKIVSRQTLLLVGKEAGPMEMAGKDVAGVVKSIDDKLAAVGIVPEKLKTQCKGCPTLFEHWQVVQKQLEPASLSKATAPRSFLGFIQSIRKASKDEILKVLKSASKTTLPQVVDAVTSSQTPASLDAMLEFLNFTDAKGLVLQERFLYACGFASHPNEKMLTALLNIAKGKIGSTEIKESVVIIMGALVHKLCLKGSCDLPTVVQVKNMILEGPESTNVESEVQMYLLALKNSLLPEAIPILTRFAESEVGSYSTIALTALQRYDVHLITPEVKQTVNRVYHQNRRIYEKNVRAAAADVILSSNPSYMEVKNLLLSIGDLPHEMNKYMLSKIQDILRFQMPASKTIRQALKDMISHNYDRFAKVGSSSSYSGFMTKSRDVTSTYSLDILYSGSGILRRSNMNIYGSSQGSMLHGLQVAIEAQGLETLIAATPDEGEEDLESFAGMSALLFDVQLRPVTFFKGYSDLMSKMFSMTGEPMNVVKGLILLTDHSEVIQLQSGLKASAEFQGGLAIDISGGMEISLWYRESKTSVNNRAALVVTGNVTVDMDFLRAGLEVSFETEASLDFITTVQFSEYPFLVCMQMDKATFPVSEYFTRYESLPSGKSIKSRKGKKQLVPGSEFPLHQENSNMCKRVFESSW
;
A
#
# COMPACT_ATOMS: atom_id res chain seq x y z
N MET A 1 -62.10 13.03 -15.03
CA MET A 1 -62.23 12.47 -13.66
C MET A 1 -61.24 13.23 -12.77
N LEU A 2 -61.47 14.37 -12.12
CA LEU A 2 -62.65 15.03 -11.56
C LEU A 2 -63.52 14.11 -10.68
N VAL A 3 -63.42 14.37 -9.36
CA VAL A 3 -64.51 14.42 -8.36
C VAL A 3 -64.46 13.39 -7.21
N ARG A 4 -64.54 13.97 -6.00
CA ARG A 4 -65.00 13.49 -4.66
C ARG A 4 -63.98 12.88 -3.71
N ALA A 5 -63.90 13.25 -2.43
CA ALA A 5 -64.50 14.30 -1.58
C ALA A 5 -63.82 14.14 -0.20
N VAL A 6 -63.30 15.18 0.48
CA VAL A 6 -63.99 16.21 1.28
C VAL A 6 -65.05 15.63 2.20
N PHE A 7 -64.79 15.66 3.52
CA PHE A 7 -65.71 15.78 4.69
C PHE A 7 -64.97 15.17 5.92
N TRP A 8 -64.46 15.91 6.91
CA TRP A 8 -65.12 16.91 7.76
C TRP A 8 -64.15 17.96 8.36
N ILE A 9 -64.75 19.11 8.64
CA ILE A 9 -64.23 20.37 9.18
C ILE A 9 -64.67 20.52 10.66
N CYS A 10 -63.95 21.36 11.42
CA CYS A 10 -64.33 22.04 12.68
C CYS A 10 -64.22 21.30 14.03
N ALA A 11 -63.11 21.57 14.74
CA ALA A 11 -63.14 22.28 16.03
C ALA A 11 -61.75 22.89 16.31
N VAL A 12 -61.62 24.18 16.01
CA VAL A 12 -60.53 25.04 16.51
C VAL A 12 -60.97 25.54 17.88
N THR A 13 -60.20 25.21 18.92
CA THR A 13 -60.11 26.04 20.13
C THR A 13 -58.64 26.30 20.40
N CYS A 14 -58.29 27.58 20.31
CA CYS A 14 -56.99 28.16 20.61
C CYS A 14 -56.45 27.71 21.98
N VAL A 15 -55.22 27.21 21.99
CA VAL A 15 -54.22 27.62 22.99
C VAL A 15 -52.89 27.80 22.28
N THR A 16 -52.49 29.06 22.15
CA THR A 16 -51.11 29.47 21.92
C THR A 16 -50.22 28.91 23.04
N ALA A 17 -49.53 27.80 22.78
CA ALA A 17 -48.49 27.30 23.66
C ALA A 17 -47.12 27.66 23.08
N SER A 18 -46.62 28.79 23.58
CA SER A 18 -45.23 29.18 23.73
C SER A 18 -44.17 28.25 23.11
N THR A 19 -43.39 28.84 22.20
CA THR A 19 -42.01 28.46 21.92
C THR A 19 -41.18 28.42 23.22
N LYS A 20 -41.20 27.29 23.91
CA LYS A 20 -40.21 26.87 24.92
C LYS A 20 -39.93 25.38 24.73
N GLY A 21 -39.32 25.06 23.60
CA GLY A 21 -38.49 23.86 23.50
C GLY A 21 -37.10 24.24 23.96
N ASP A 22 -36.92 24.47 25.26
CA ASP A 22 -35.57 24.51 25.85
C ASP A 22 -34.88 23.22 25.41
N ALA A 23 -33.75 23.37 24.70
CA ALA A 23 -32.83 22.27 24.48
C ALA A 23 -32.55 21.64 25.84
N ALA A 24 -33.06 20.43 26.09
CA ALA A 24 -32.78 19.70 27.31
C ALA A 24 -31.26 19.65 27.46
N ALA A 25 -30.73 20.49 28.34
CA ALA A 25 -29.30 20.66 28.54
C ALA A 25 -28.73 19.29 28.87
N ALA A 26 -27.74 18.83 28.10
CA ALA A 26 -27.09 17.55 28.31
C ALA A 26 -26.57 17.47 29.75
N ALA A 27 -27.31 16.81 30.64
CA ALA A 27 -26.91 16.63 32.02
C ALA A 27 -25.79 15.59 32.10
N GLY A 28 -24.70 15.96 32.76
CA GLY A 28 -23.53 15.12 33.00
C GLY A 28 -23.54 14.41 34.35
N PRO A 29 -22.47 13.69 34.71
CA PRO A 29 -22.30 13.23 36.10
C PRO A 29 -22.29 14.41 37.06
N ARG A 30 -23.12 14.37 38.09
CA ARG A 30 -23.10 15.33 39.20
C ARG A 30 -22.55 14.64 40.44
N LEU A 31 -21.47 15.17 41.00
CA LEU A 31 -20.95 14.68 42.28
C LEU A 31 -21.72 15.32 43.43
N HIS A 32 -22.03 14.53 44.46
CA HIS A 32 -22.57 15.06 45.70
C HIS A 32 -21.54 15.89 46.48
N ASN A 33 -22.05 16.89 47.19
CA ASN A 33 -21.26 17.77 48.03
C ASN A 33 -20.68 16.98 49.22
N ASN A 34 -19.49 17.37 49.67
CA ASN A 34 -18.81 16.78 50.84
C ASN A 34 -18.71 15.24 50.78
N GLN A 35 -18.62 14.66 49.58
CA GLN A 35 -18.53 13.22 49.39
C GLN A 35 -17.27 12.85 48.59
N LEU A 36 -16.55 11.86 49.09
CA LEU A 36 -15.40 11.24 48.45
C LEU A 36 -15.85 9.90 47.84
N TYR A 37 -15.63 9.74 46.55
CA TYR A 37 -15.92 8.50 45.82
C TYR A 37 -14.63 7.71 45.65
N LYS A 38 -14.64 6.46 46.11
CA LYS A 38 -13.51 5.52 45.96
C LYS A 38 -13.78 4.58 44.80
N PHE A 39 -12.94 4.65 43.78
CA PHE A 39 -13.01 3.76 42.62
C PHE A 39 -11.81 2.83 42.58
N SER A 40 -12.05 1.60 42.11
CA SER A 40 -10.99 0.75 41.59
C SER A 40 -10.90 0.97 40.08
N TYR A 41 -9.69 1.22 39.58
CA TYR A 41 -9.41 1.41 38.17
C TYR A 41 -8.44 0.35 37.67
N THR A 42 -8.75 -0.25 36.53
CA THR A 42 -7.84 -1.16 35.82
C THR A 42 -7.79 -0.78 34.36
N THR A 43 -6.59 -0.70 33.79
CA THR A 43 -6.37 -0.67 32.34
C THR A 43 -5.53 -1.85 31.93
N GLU A 44 -6.03 -2.62 30.98
CA GLU A 44 -5.42 -3.83 30.44
C GLU A 44 -5.11 -3.59 28.96
N LEU A 45 -3.92 -3.99 28.54
CA LEU A 45 -3.50 -3.99 27.16
C LEU A 45 -3.15 -5.43 26.75
N LEU A 46 -3.68 -5.85 25.61
CA LEU A 46 -3.36 -7.13 24.99
C LEU A 46 -2.98 -6.91 23.52
N LEU A 47 -1.84 -7.46 23.12
CA LEU A 47 -1.35 -7.56 21.76
C LEU A 47 -1.38 -9.02 21.32
N ASP A 48 -2.11 -9.30 20.24
CA ASP A 48 -2.34 -10.67 19.78
C ASP A 48 -2.45 -10.78 18.26
N LYS A 49 -2.48 -12.02 17.74
CA LYS A 49 -2.91 -12.31 16.38
C LYS A 49 -4.37 -11.90 16.20
N ALA A 50 -4.72 -11.44 14.99
CA ALA A 50 -6.11 -11.11 14.67
C ALA A 50 -7.06 -12.34 14.70
N ARG A 51 -6.53 -13.57 14.56
CA ARG A 51 -7.26 -14.83 14.72
C ARG A 51 -6.49 -15.75 15.69
N GLY A 52 -7.07 -16.06 16.85
CA GLY A 52 -6.47 -16.91 17.89
C GLY A 52 -7.20 -16.83 19.23
N SER A 53 -6.90 -17.74 20.17
CA SER A 53 -7.32 -17.63 21.56
C SER A 53 -6.52 -16.53 22.27
N LYS A 54 -7.08 -15.93 23.33
CA LYS A 54 -6.38 -14.96 24.21
C LYS A 54 -5.21 -15.57 25.00
N GLU A 55 -4.96 -16.88 24.84
CA GLU A 55 -3.94 -17.59 25.58
C GLU A 55 -2.55 -17.24 25.02
N GLY A 56 -1.80 -16.46 25.81
CA GLY A 56 -0.44 -16.04 25.45
C GLY A 56 -0.37 -14.75 24.62
N SER A 57 -1.34 -13.86 24.70
CA SER A 57 -1.16 -12.48 24.23
C SER A 57 -0.03 -11.79 25.03
N ALA A 58 0.69 -10.85 24.43
CA ALA A 58 1.64 -10.01 25.16
C ALA A 58 0.96 -8.74 25.67
N GLY A 59 1.34 -8.27 26.84
CA GLY A 59 0.75 -7.06 27.41
C GLY A 59 0.71 -7.06 28.93
N TYR A 60 0.16 -5.99 29.46
CA TYR A 60 0.20 -5.69 30.89
C TYR A 60 -1.12 -5.09 31.36
N ARG A 61 -1.33 -5.21 32.67
CA ARG A 61 -2.43 -4.63 33.41
C ARG A 61 -1.88 -3.62 34.40
N ILE A 62 -2.41 -2.41 34.40
CA ILE A 62 -2.17 -1.40 35.43
C ILE A 62 -3.45 -1.30 36.25
N SER A 63 -3.34 -1.52 37.55
CA SER A 63 -4.45 -1.37 38.50
C SER A 63 -4.11 -0.29 39.53
N SER A 64 -5.10 0.48 39.95
CA SER A 64 -4.94 1.52 40.96
C SER A 64 -6.26 1.83 41.64
N ASP A 65 -6.19 2.48 42.80
CA ASP A 65 -7.34 3.12 43.42
C ASP A 65 -7.41 4.58 42.96
N VAL A 66 -8.62 5.09 42.72
CA VAL A 66 -8.87 6.45 42.27
C VAL A 66 -9.91 7.09 43.17
N ASN A 67 -9.47 8.12 43.89
CA ASN A 67 -10.35 8.93 44.73
C ASN A 67 -10.82 10.14 43.93
N ILE A 68 -12.13 10.39 43.93
CA ILE A 68 -12.73 11.53 43.23
C ILE A 68 -13.62 12.30 44.19
N ASN A 69 -13.44 13.62 44.25
CA ASN A 69 -14.27 14.51 45.05
C ASN A 69 -14.54 15.83 44.31
N LEU A 70 -15.63 16.48 44.71
CA LEU A 70 -15.97 17.84 44.28
C LEU A 70 -15.05 18.83 45.01
N VAL A 71 -14.51 19.79 44.27
CA VAL A 71 -13.65 20.85 44.81
C VAL A 71 -14.36 22.19 44.79
N TRP A 72 -15.06 22.47 43.71
CA TRP A 72 -15.80 23.71 43.51
C TRP A 72 -16.96 23.48 42.54
N ARG A 73 -18.03 24.24 42.74
CA ARG A 73 -19.17 24.31 41.84
C ARG A 73 -19.53 25.76 41.61
N ASP A 74 -19.89 26.10 40.37
CA ASP A 74 -20.32 27.44 40.03
C ASP A 74 -21.62 27.77 40.78
N PRO A 75 -21.66 28.87 41.57
CA PRO A 75 -22.87 29.31 42.26
C PRO A 75 -24.04 29.61 41.31
N SER A 76 -23.74 30.01 40.07
CA SER A 76 -24.72 30.36 39.04
C SER A 76 -25.14 29.18 38.15
N ASN A 77 -24.30 28.14 38.03
CA ASN A 77 -24.57 26.99 37.19
C ASN A 77 -24.13 25.67 37.82
N LYS A 78 -25.10 24.89 38.32
CA LYS A 78 -24.83 23.61 38.99
C LYS A 78 -24.20 22.53 38.10
N GLU A 79 -24.24 22.68 36.77
CA GLU A 79 -23.59 21.78 35.80
C GLU A 79 -22.12 22.13 35.54
N ASP A 80 -21.62 23.21 36.10
CA ASP A 80 -20.25 23.68 35.98
C ASP A 80 -19.51 23.38 37.30
N GLN A 81 -18.63 22.37 37.26
CA GLN A 81 -17.98 21.81 38.44
C GLN A 81 -16.50 21.50 38.20
N LEU A 82 -15.71 21.70 39.24
CA LEU A 82 -14.30 21.33 39.31
C LEU A 82 -14.17 20.13 40.25
N ILE A 83 -13.62 19.04 39.73
CA ILE A 83 -13.37 17.82 40.51
C ILE A 83 -11.87 17.57 40.65
N GLN A 84 -11.49 16.95 41.75
CA GLN A 84 -10.14 16.46 41.99
C GLN A 84 -10.11 14.95 41.86
N LEU A 85 -9.04 14.46 41.25
CA LEU A 85 -8.74 13.03 41.18
C LEU A 85 -7.37 12.80 41.82
N ALA A 86 -7.29 11.76 42.65
CA ALA A 86 -6.04 11.29 43.23
C ALA A 86 -5.90 9.77 43.01
N ILE A 87 -4.78 9.35 42.44
CA ILE A 87 -4.47 7.95 42.13
C ILE A 87 -3.57 7.41 43.24
N SER A 88 -3.88 6.22 43.76
CA SER A 88 -3.08 5.54 44.77
C SER A 88 -2.99 4.03 44.49
N ASN A 89 -2.16 3.32 45.26
CA ASN A 89 -2.03 1.85 45.21
C ASN A 89 -1.79 1.29 43.80
N VAL A 90 -0.95 1.97 43.00
CA VAL A 90 -0.63 1.56 41.63
C VAL A 90 0.12 0.22 41.62
N ARG A 91 -0.37 -0.74 40.85
CA ARG A 91 0.27 -2.04 40.59
C ARG A 91 0.34 -2.28 39.09
N ILE A 92 1.44 -2.88 38.66
CA ILE A 92 1.66 -3.28 37.27
C ILE A 92 1.86 -4.79 37.26
N GLU A 93 1.01 -5.48 36.52
CA GLU A 93 0.95 -6.94 36.48
C GLU A 93 0.94 -7.41 35.02
N PRO A 94 1.39 -8.64 34.74
CA PRO A 94 1.25 -9.22 33.40
C PRO A 94 -0.23 -9.40 33.07
N ALA A 95 -0.63 -9.15 31.81
CA ALA A 95 -2.02 -9.32 31.40
C ALA A 95 -2.44 -10.80 31.31
N SER A 96 -1.49 -11.71 31.02
CA SER A 96 -1.72 -13.16 31.01
C SER A 96 -0.99 -13.85 32.16
N GLN A 97 -1.69 -14.73 32.89
CA GLN A 97 -1.06 -15.64 33.86
C GLN A 97 -0.29 -16.74 33.14
N GLY A 98 1.00 -16.48 32.86
CA GLY A 98 1.95 -17.49 32.39
C GLY A 98 2.80 -18.05 33.53
N SER A 99 3.63 -19.07 33.24
CA SER A 99 4.63 -19.58 34.18
C SER A 99 5.54 -18.46 34.71
N GLU A 100 5.94 -18.48 35.99
CA GLU A 100 6.82 -17.47 36.60
C GLU A 100 8.10 -17.17 35.80
N LYS A 101 8.68 -18.18 35.13
CA LYS A 101 9.83 -18.04 34.22
C LYS A 101 9.62 -17.10 33.03
N ASN A 102 8.37 -16.85 32.64
CA ASN A 102 7.98 -16.02 31.49
C ASN A 102 7.34 -14.68 31.91
N ASN A 103 7.47 -14.28 33.18
CA ASN A 103 6.94 -13.02 33.69
C ASN A 103 8.09 -12.01 33.90
N ILE A 104 8.14 -10.98 33.05
CA ILE A 104 9.16 -9.93 33.12
C ILE A 104 9.05 -9.12 34.43
N LEU A 105 7.86 -9.04 35.00
CA LEU A 105 7.54 -8.29 36.21
C LEU A 105 7.73 -9.12 37.50
N HIS A 106 8.09 -10.40 37.38
CA HIS A 106 8.32 -11.24 38.56
C HIS A 106 9.44 -10.65 39.44
N GLY A 107 9.16 -10.52 40.74
CA GLY A 107 10.06 -9.93 41.73
C GLY A 107 10.29 -8.41 41.60
N SER A 108 9.60 -7.73 40.67
CA SER A 108 9.73 -6.28 40.47
C SER A 108 8.63 -5.54 41.21
N THR A 109 8.98 -4.51 41.99
CA THR A 109 7.99 -3.62 42.61
C THR A 109 7.56 -2.54 41.64
N THR A 110 6.37 -1.95 41.82
CA THR A 110 5.89 -0.81 41.02
C THR A 110 6.92 0.34 40.96
N GLU A 111 7.56 0.64 42.10
CA GLU A 111 8.59 1.67 42.19
C GLU A 111 9.84 1.31 41.36
N SER A 112 10.24 0.04 41.32
CA SER A 112 11.37 -0.40 40.50
C SER A 112 11.10 -0.29 39.00
N ILE A 113 9.83 -0.41 38.58
CA ILE A 113 9.41 -0.35 37.17
C ILE A 113 9.26 1.12 36.73
N LEU A 114 8.46 1.90 37.45
CA LEU A 114 8.18 3.31 37.11
C LEU A 114 9.34 4.25 37.46
N GLY A 115 10.11 3.92 38.50
CA GLY A 115 11.01 4.83 39.17
C GLY A 115 10.28 5.80 40.10
N LYS A 116 11.01 6.30 41.11
CA LYS A 116 10.49 7.22 42.15
C LYS A 116 9.77 8.44 41.58
N SER A 117 10.36 9.10 40.57
CA SER A 117 9.83 10.34 40.01
C SER A 117 8.51 10.14 39.24
N LYS A 118 8.40 9.09 38.42
CA LYS A 118 7.18 8.81 37.65
C LYS A 118 6.05 8.31 38.53
N LEU A 119 6.37 7.50 39.55
CA LEU A 119 5.37 7.05 40.52
C LEU A 119 4.81 8.24 41.31
N ALA A 120 5.68 9.13 41.80
CA ALA A 120 5.25 10.35 42.49
C ALA A 120 4.42 11.27 41.59
N ALA A 121 4.78 11.39 40.30
CA ALA A 121 4.00 12.15 39.32
C ALA A 121 2.62 11.53 39.08
N LEU A 122 2.52 10.20 38.99
CA LEU A 122 1.25 9.50 38.76
C LEU A 122 0.29 9.61 39.93
N THR A 123 0.80 9.55 41.16
CA THR A 123 -0.01 9.66 42.39
C THR A 123 -0.35 11.10 42.76
N LYS A 124 0.32 12.09 42.16
CA LYS A 124 0.04 13.50 42.42
C LYS A 124 -1.38 13.87 41.96
N PRO A 125 -2.20 14.49 42.82
CA PRO A 125 -3.57 14.87 42.46
C PRO A 125 -3.64 15.82 41.26
N PHE A 126 -4.73 15.76 40.52
CA PHE A 126 -4.98 16.60 39.35
C PHE A 126 -6.46 17.02 39.31
N LEU A 127 -6.78 18.07 38.54
CA LEU A 127 -8.12 18.65 38.52
C LEU A 127 -8.74 18.59 37.12
N VAL A 128 -10.05 18.38 37.09
CA VAL A 128 -10.83 18.32 35.86
C VAL A 128 -12.01 19.27 35.98
N HIS A 129 -12.12 20.18 35.03
CA HIS A 129 -13.25 21.08 34.90
C HIS A 129 -14.28 20.47 33.97
N LEU A 130 -15.42 20.09 34.54
CA LEU A 130 -16.56 19.52 33.83
C LEU A 130 -17.66 20.56 33.69
N LYS A 131 -18.15 20.74 32.46
CA LYS A 131 -19.31 21.58 32.15
C LYS A 131 -20.31 20.77 31.33
N ASN A 132 -21.54 20.61 31.83
CA ASN A 132 -22.58 19.78 31.19
C ASN A 132 -22.07 18.34 30.90
N GLY A 133 -21.31 17.78 31.83
CA GLY A 133 -20.68 16.45 31.69
C GLY A 133 -19.56 16.33 30.67
N LYS A 134 -19.10 17.43 30.07
CA LYS A 134 -17.97 17.45 29.13
C LYS A 134 -16.75 18.10 29.75
N THR A 135 -15.57 17.62 29.38
CA THR A 135 -14.31 18.18 29.85
C THR A 135 -14.06 19.52 29.18
N LYS A 136 -14.10 20.60 29.96
CA LYS A 136 -13.77 21.96 29.50
C LYS A 136 -12.27 22.26 29.67
N ALA A 137 -11.68 21.83 30.78
CA ALA A 137 -10.24 21.97 31.02
C ALA A 137 -9.71 20.80 31.87
N PHE A 138 -8.43 20.48 31.66
CA PHE A 138 -7.68 19.47 32.40
C PHE A 138 -6.43 20.14 32.95
N TYR A 139 -6.27 20.09 34.28
CA TYR A 139 -5.18 20.76 35.00
C TYR A 139 -4.21 19.73 35.58
N SER A 140 -2.95 19.85 35.20
CA SER A 140 -1.85 19.01 35.70
C SER A 140 -0.59 19.84 35.86
N TYR A 141 0.46 19.24 36.41
CA TYR A 141 1.75 19.91 36.58
C TYR A 141 2.58 19.81 35.29
N TRP A 142 3.16 20.93 34.85
CA TRP A 142 4.02 20.97 33.64
C TRP A 142 5.28 20.11 33.75
N SER A 143 5.80 19.91 34.96
CA SER A 143 6.97 19.08 35.22
C SER A 143 6.71 17.58 35.07
N GLU A 144 5.45 17.15 34.92
CA GLU A 144 5.11 15.73 34.77
C GLU A 144 5.44 15.20 33.37
N PRO A 145 5.99 13.97 33.27
CA PRO A 145 6.21 13.33 31.97
C PRO A 145 4.91 13.21 31.16
N SER A 146 4.98 13.42 29.84
CA SER A 146 3.81 13.35 28.96
C SER A 146 3.09 12.00 29.02
N THR A 147 3.82 10.89 29.22
CA THR A 147 3.24 9.55 29.41
C THR A 147 2.30 9.49 30.61
N ILE A 148 2.71 10.08 31.73
CA ILE A 148 1.92 10.11 32.97
C ILE A 148 0.69 11.00 32.79
N ARG A 149 0.85 12.17 32.16
CA ARG A 149 -0.28 13.05 31.83
C ARG A 149 -1.29 12.37 30.90
N ASN A 150 -0.82 11.61 29.91
CA ASN A 150 -1.71 10.87 29.01
C ASN A 150 -2.49 9.75 29.74
N LEU A 151 -1.86 9.02 30.67
CA LEU A 151 -2.56 8.06 31.54
C LEU A 151 -3.66 8.72 32.38
N LYS A 152 -3.38 9.89 32.99
CA LYS A 152 -4.37 10.70 33.73
C LYS A 152 -5.51 11.17 32.82
N ARG A 153 -5.22 11.60 31.59
CA ARG A 153 -6.22 11.94 30.56
C ARG A 153 -7.11 10.74 30.19
N GLY A 154 -6.56 9.53 30.15
CA GLY A 154 -7.30 8.29 29.88
C GLY A 154 -8.38 8.00 30.93
N ILE A 155 -8.05 8.13 32.22
CA ILE A 155 -9.04 8.01 33.32
C ILE A 155 -10.08 9.13 33.23
N THR A 156 -9.62 10.36 33.01
CA THR A 156 -10.50 11.54 32.89
C THR A 156 -11.54 11.36 31.77
N SER A 157 -11.15 10.75 30.66
CA SER A 157 -12.02 10.51 29.49
C SER A 157 -13.17 9.53 29.77
N LEU A 158 -13.09 8.73 30.85
CA LEU A 158 -14.19 7.88 31.32
C LEU A 158 -15.24 8.67 32.12
N LEU A 159 -14.88 9.83 32.68
CA LEU A 159 -15.83 10.67 33.42
C LEU A 159 -16.67 11.56 32.50
N GLN A 160 -16.30 11.65 31.23
CA GLN A 160 -17.06 12.37 30.22
C GLN A 160 -18.13 11.46 29.61
N PHE A 161 -19.40 11.66 29.98
CA PHE A 161 -20.54 10.97 29.36
C PHE A 161 -21.79 11.84 29.37
N GLN A 162 -22.82 11.39 28.66
CA GLN A 162 -24.13 12.03 28.60
C GLN A 162 -25.22 11.00 28.84
N ILE A 163 -26.26 11.38 29.57
CA ILE A 163 -27.34 10.48 29.97
C ILE A 163 -28.37 10.29 28.84
N HIS A 164 -28.46 11.25 27.91
CA HIS A 164 -29.41 11.21 26.80
C HIS A 164 -28.82 10.56 25.53
N THR A 165 -29.67 9.84 24.80
CA THR A 165 -29.35 9.31 23.48
C THR A 165 -29.11 10.44 22.48
N GLY A 166 -28.03 10.35 21.71
CA GLY A 166 -27.70 11.37 20.71
C GLY A 166 -26.32 11.16 20.08
N LYS A 167 -26.07 11.86 18.98
CA LYS A 167 -24.74 11.98 18.37
C LYS A 167 -24.16 13.34 18.68
N VAL A 168 -22.94 13.38 19.18
CA VAL A 168 -22.23 14.61 19.56
C VAL A 168 -20.76 14.53 19.14
N VAL A 169 -20.11 15.68 18.98
CA VAL A 169 -18.66 15.75 18.79
C VAL A 169 -18.01 16.05 20.12
N GLU A 170 -17.04 15.24 20.50
CA GLU A 170 -16.35 15.32 21.78
C GLU A 170 -14.84 15.43 21.61
N ASN A 171 -14.21 16.17 22.53
CA ASN A 171 -12.77 16.18 22.67
C ASN A 171 -12.42 15.33 23.90
N ASP A 172 -11.60 14.32 23.71
CA ASP A 172 -11.03 13.53 24.80
C ASP A 172 -9.61 13.08 24.45
N VAL A 173 -9.07 12.09 25.18
CA VAL A 173 -7.72 11.58 24.93
C VAL A 173 -7.54 10.99 23.51
N SER A 174 -8.61 10.60 22.81
CA SER A 174 -8.53 10.14 21.41
C SER A 174 -8.57 11.31 20.41
N GLY A 175 -8.61 12.56 20.86
CA GLY A 175 -8.74 13.75 20.03
C GLY A 175 -10.19 14.20 19.85
N ARG A 176 -10.48 14.86 18.72
CA ARG A 176 -11.83 15.36 18.40
C ARG A 176 -12.59 14.33 17.57
N CYS A 177 -13.57 13.64 18.16
CA CYS A 177 -14.25 12.49 17.57
C CYS A 177 -15.77 12.65 17.57
N THR A 178 -16.45 12.01 16.61
CA THR A 178 -17.90 11.82 16.66
C THR A 178 -18.23 10.64 17.56
N VAL A 179 -19.16 10.86 18.49
CA VAL A 179 -19.57 9.89 19.50
C VAL A 179 -21.09 9.72 19.46
N GLN A 180 -21.55 8.48 19.59
CA GLN A 180 -22.96 8.14 19.72
C GLN A 180 -23.24 7.58 21.12
N TYR A 181 -24.22 8.17 21.80
CA TYR A 181 -24.77 7.65 23.04
C TYR A 181 -26.09 6.95 22.77
N LYS A 182 -26.26 5.79 23.40
CA LYS A 182 -27.53 5.06 23.50
C LYS A 182 -27.82 4.84 24.97
N ALA A 183 -28.84 5.52 25.47
CA ALA A 183 -29.31 5.38 26.83
C ALA A 183 -30.38 4.28 26.92
N ALA A 184 -30.24 3.43 27.91
CA ALA A 184 -31.21 2.45 28.36
C ALA A 184 -31.39 2.62 29.88
N GLU A 185 -32.40 1.96 30.46
CA GLU A 185 -32.66 2.06 31.91
C GLU A 185 -31.43 1.59 32.71
N GLY A 186 -30.86 2.49 33.52
CA GLY A 186 -29.66 2.24 34.34
C GLY A 186 -28.35 2.02 33.57
N GLN A 187 -28.33 2.14 32.24
CA GLN A 187 -27.14 1.89 31.42
C GLN A 187 -27.02 2.86 30.25
N VAL A 188 -25.82 3.39 30.01
CA VAL A 188 -25.50 4.21 28.84
C VAL A 188 -24.38 3.54 28.05
N THR A 189 -24.57 3.36 26.75
CA THR A 189 -23.52 2.89 25.84
C THR A 189 -23.04 4.03 24.97
N ARG A 190 -21.73 4.28 25.03
CA ARG A 190 -21.00 5.25 24.23
C ARG A 190 -20.21 4.51 23.16
N THR A 191 -20.50 4.78 21.89
CA THR A 191 -19.75 4.27 20.74
C THR A 191 -19.00 5.42 20.08
N LYS A 192 -17.67 5.30 19.98
CA LYS A 192 -16.82 6.31 19.33
C LYS A 192 -16.50 5.87 17.90
N PHE A 193 -16.77 6.75 16.94
CA PHE A 193 -16.41 6.53 15.54
C PHE A 193 -14.96 6.97 15.30
N LEU A 194 -14.02 6.04 15.50
CA LEU A 194 -12.58 6.30 15.47
C LEU A 194 -12.09 6.87 14.13
N GLU A 195 -12.75 6.55 13.03
CA GLU A 195 -12.45 7.09 11.69
C GLU A 195 -12.69 8.61 11.57
N THR A 196 -13.52 9.18 12.45
CA THR A 196 -13.82 10.62 12.47
C THR A 196 -12.89 11.41 13.39
N CYS A 197 -12.03 10.73 14.15
CA CYS A 197 -11.15 11.35 15.12
C CYS A 197 -10.04 12.16 14.43
N LYS A 198 -9.94 13.46 14.77
CA LYS A 198 -8.82 14.30 14.33
C LYS A 198 -7.75 14.36 15.43
N THR A 199 -6.54 13.89 15.12
CA THR A 199 -5.35 13.96 15.98
C THR A 199 -4.20 14.66 15.26
N SER A 200 -3.19 15.13 16.02
CA SER A 200 -2.01 15.81 15.47
C SER A 200 -0.91 14.84 15.00
N GLU A 201 -1.17 13.53 15.09
CA GLU A 201 -0.20 12.50 14.76
C GLU A 201 -0.24 12.15 13.27
N THR A 202 0.95 11.98 12.71
CA THR A 202 1.19 11.73 11.30
C THR A 202 1.40 10.25 11.08
N GLY A 203 0.67 9.69 10.11
CA GLY A 203 0.91 8.37 9.56
C GLY A 203 0.94 8.45 8.05
N PHE A 204 1.32 7.36 7.40
CA PHE A 204 1.24 7.22 5.95
C PHE A 204 0.80 5.81 5.60
N THR A 205 0.16 5.69 4.44
CA THR A 205 -0.21 4.42 3.85
C THR A 205 -0.15 4.53 2.34
N THR A 206 0.05 3.40 1.67
CA THR A 206 0.03 3.32 0.21
C THR A 206 -1.37 3.58 -0.35
N HIS A 207 -1.43 4.10 -1.56
CA HIS A 207 -2.68 4.31 -2.30
C HIS A 207 -3.24 2.99 -2.86
N SER A 208 -2.39 1.99 -3.10
CA SER A 208 -2.81 0.68 -3.61
C SER A 208 -3.50 -0.11 -2.50
N THR A 209 -4.76 -0.47 -2.72
CA THR A 209 -5.54 -1.31 -1.79
C THR A 209 -4.97 -2.74 -1.70
N VAL A 210 -4.41 -3.26 -2.79
CA VAL A 210 -3.80 -4.60 -2.88
C VAL A 210 -2.52 -4.67 -2.04
N LEU A 211 -1.64 -3.67 -2.17
CA LEU A 211 -0.41 -3.54 -1.37
C LEU A 211 -0.64 -2.88 0.00
N GLY A 212 -1.88 -2.49 0.30
CA GLY A 212 -2.26 -1.75 1.48
C GLY A 212 -2.48 -2.60 2.74
N VAL A 213 -2.78 -1.88 3.82
CA VAL A 213 -3.14 -2.47 5.11
C VAL A 213 -4.59 -2.11 5.42
N SER A 214 -5.41 -3.15 5.56
CA SER A 214 -6.79 -2.98 6.00
C SER A 214 -6.84 -2.79 7.51
N ARG A 215 -7.64 -1.82 7.96
CA ARG A 215 -7.87 -1.50 9.37
C ARG A 215 -9.33 -1.72 9.72
N LYS A 216 -9.58 -2.31 10.88
CA LYS A 216 -10.88 -2.30 11.56
C LYS A 216 -10.68 -1.82 12.98
N SER A 217 -11.48 -0.86 13.42
CA SER A 217 -11.35 -0.30 14.77
C SER A 217 -12.71 -0.09 15.41
N SER A 218 -12.79 -0.33 16.71
CA SER A 218 -14.01 -0.15 17.51
C SER A 218 -13.66 0.38 18.88
N SER A 219 -14.36 1.40 19.37
CA SER A 219 -14.27 1.85 20.76
C SER A 219 -15.68 1.95 21.33
N VAL A 220 -15.95 1.14 22.35
CA VAL A 220 -17.25 1.07 23.02
C VAL A 220 -17.03 1.21 24.52
N THR A 221 -17.73 2.15 25.15
CA THR A 221 -17.77 2.29 26.61
C THR A 221 -19.19 2.02 27.09
N VAL A 222 -19.32 1.12 28.06
CA VAL A 222 -20.59 0.82 28.73
C VAL A 222 -20.54 1.37 30.15
N PHE A 223 -21.43 2.30 30.45
CA PHE A 223 -21.62 2.90 31.76
C PHE A 223 -22.83 2.26 32.44
N LYS A 224 -22.67 1.73 33.64
CA LYS A 224 -23.78 1.37 34.53
C LYS A 224 -23.93 2.47 35.56
N LEU A 225 -25.15 2.99 35.67
CA LEU A 225 -25.47 4.11 36.53
C LEU A 225 -26.26 3.65 37.75
N GLU A 226 -26.00 4.25 38.89
CA GLU A 226 -26.74 4.09 40.14
C GLU A 226 -26.97 5.51 40.68
N ASP A 227 -28.24 5.88 40.90
CA ASP A 227 -28.66 7.24 41.25
C ASP A 227 -28.15 8.33 40.29
N GLY A 228 -28.03 8.00 38.99
CA GLY A 228 -27.53 8.92 37.97
C GLY A 228 -26.02 9.15 37.98
N PHE A 229 -25.26 8.42 38.82
CA PHE A 229 -23.81 8.47 38.88
C PHE A 229 -23.16 7.15 38.45
N ILE A 230 -21.87 7.16 38.09
CA ILE A 230 -21.17 5.98 37.58
C ILE A 230 -20.99 4.96 38.71
N LYS A 231 -21.67 3.81 38.61
CA LYS A 231 -21.38 2.61 39.38
C LYS A 231 -20.22 1.84 38.75
N SER A 232 -20.26 1.69 37.42
CA SER A 232 -19.13 1.16 36.66
C SER A 232 -19.05 1.72 35.25
N ALA A 233 -17.82 1.83 34.73
CA ALA A 233 -17.54 2.15 33.34
C ALA A 233 -16.58 1.09 32.78
N VAL A 234 -17.00 0.39 31.73
CA VAL A 234 -16.17 -0.59 31.02
C VAL A 234 -15.96 -0.11 29.59
N ALA A 235 -14.75 0.29 29.26
CA ALA A 235 -14.35 0.64 27.89
C ALA A 235 -13.58 -0.51 27.27
N GLU A 236 -13.94 -0.90 26.05
CA GLU A 236 -13.17 -1.81 25.22
C GLU A 236 -12.89 -1.14 23.88
N GLU A 237 -11.61 -1.00 23.57
CA GLU A 237 -11.11 -0.50 22.30
C GLU A 237 -10.32 -1.60 21.59
N THR A 238 -10.64 -1.83 20.32
CA THR A 238 -9.95 -2.81 19.49
C THR A 238 -9.47 -2.20 18.19
N HIS A 239 -8.25 -2.55 17.78
CA HIS A 239 -7.71 -2.25 16.47
C HIS A 239 -7.19 -3.53 15.84
N SER A 240 -7.68 -3.88 14.66
CA SER A 240 -7.20 -5.01 13.87
C SER A 240 -6.61 -4.49 12.57
N LEU A 241 -5.35 -4.80 12.34
CA LEU A 241 -4.57 -4.38 11.19
C LEU A 241 -4.11 -5.63 10.44
N ALA A 242 -4.37 -5.69 9.13
CA ALA A 242 -4.03 -6.85 8.32
C ALA A 242 -3.60 -6.42 6.91
N VAL A 243 -2.53 -7.03 6.41
CA VAL A 243 -2.06 -6.83 5.03
C VAL A 243 -3.12 -7.36 4.07
N SER A 244 -3.56 -6.55 3.11
CA SER A 244 -4.65 -6.90 2.20
C SER A 244 -4.34 -8.17 1.40
N ALA A 245 -3.14 -8.25 0.82
CA ALA A 245 -2.67 -9.41 0.06
C ALA A 245 -2.41 -10.67 0.91
N ARG A 246 -2.38 -10.57 2.24
CA ARG A 246 -2.13 -11.72 3.13
C ARG A 246 -2.73 -11.47 4.52
N ARG A 247 -4.00 -11.82 4.70
CA ARG A 247 -4.72 -11.53 5.95
C ARG A 247 -4.26 -12.37 7.15
N SER A 248 -3.47 -13.42 6.93
CA SER A 248 -2.80 -14.14 8.03
C SER A 248 -1.71 -13.29 8.71
N THR A 249 -1.11 -12.33 7.98
CA THR A 249 -0.19 -11.33 8.52
C THR A 249 -0.99 -10.18 9.10
N ALA A 250 -1.48 -10.40 10.33
CA ALA A 250 -2.36 -9.47 11.00
C ALA A 250 -2.06 -9.36 12.50
N ALA A 251 -2.24 -8.14 13.02
CA ALA A 251 -2.06 -7.81 14.42
C ALA A 251 -3.36 -7.24 14.99
N LYS A 252 -3.61 -7.54 16.26
CA LYS A 252 -4.75 -7.01 17.01
C LYS A 252 -4.29 -6.38 18.30
N ILE A 253 -4.77 -5.17 18.55
CA ILE A 253 -4.61 -4.44 19.80
C ILE A 253 -5.97 -4.46 20.48
N VAL A 254 -5.99 -4.83 21.76
CA VAL A 254 -7.16 -4.70 22.63
C VAL A 254 -6.73 -3.89 23.84
N SER A 255 -7.39 -2.75 24.07
CA SER A 255 -7.25 -1.96 25.28
C SER A 255 -8.58 -1.99 26.02
N ARG A 256 -8.55 -2.39 27.29
CA ARG A 256 -9.74 -2.46 28.13
C ARG A 256 -9.53 -1.62 29.38
N GLN A 257 -10.47 -0.74 29.68
CA GLN A 257 -10.50 0.01 30.93
C GLN A 257 -11.73 -0.40 31.74
N THR A 258 -11.56 -0.57 33.04
CA THR A 258 -12.65 -0.78 34.00
C THR A 258 -12.50 0.22 35.12
N LEU A 259 -13.56 0.97 35.40
CA LEU A 259 -13.68 1.84 36.57
C LEU A 259 -14.89 1.35 37.37
N LEU A 260 -14.69 0.99 38.64
CA LEU A 260 -15.73 0.42 39.49
C LEU A 260 -15.81 1.19 40.81
N LEU A 261 -17.00 1.64 41.19
CA LEU A 261 -17.23 2.28 42.48
C LEU A 261 -17.15 1.24 43.60
N VAL A 262 -16.24 1.44 44.56
CA VAL A 262 -16.00 0.54 45.69
C VAL A 262 -16.66 1.06 46.96
N GLY A 263 -16.75 2.38 47.14
CA GLY A 263 -17.36 2.97 48.32
C GLY A 263 -17.50 4.49 48.25
N LYS A 264 -18.21 5.05 49.22
CA LYS A 264 -18.39 6.50 49.41
C LYS A 264 -18.03 6.86 50.85
N GLU A 265 -17.28 7.94 51.04
CA GLU A 265 -16.87 8.46 52.36
C GLU A 265 -17.14 9.97 52.47
N ALA A 266 -17.04 10.53 53.68
CA ALA A 266 -17.10 11.98 53.87
C ALA A 266 -15.88 12.63 53.19
N GLY A 267 -16.14 13.54 52.27
CA GLY A 267 -15.14 14.27 51.50
C GLY A 267 -14.84 15.66 52.05
N PRO A 268 -13.81 16.34 51.50
CA PRO A 268 -13.47 17.70 51.89
C PRO A 268 -14.59 18.69 51.51
N MET A 269 -14.64 19.82 52.25
CA MET A 269 -15.57 20.90 51.95
C MET A 269 -15.22 21.61 50.64
N GLU A 270 -16.24 22.09 49.94
CA GLU A 270 -16.09 22.91 48.74
C GLU A 270 -15.37 24.22 49.06
N MET A 271 -14.49 24.64 48.16
CA MET A 271 -13.81 25.94 48.31
C MET A 271 -14.67 27.06 47.73
N ALA A 272 -14.65 28.20 48.41
CA ALA A 272 -15.27 29.41 47.90
C ALA A 272 -14.39 30.05 46.82
N GLY A 273 -14.99 30.40 45.68
CA GLY A 273 -14.31 31.11 44.59
C GLY A 273 -15.30 31.57 43.53
N LYS A 274 -15.00 32.71 42.88
CA LYS A 274 -15.85 33.26 41.80
C LYS A 274 -15.63 32.55 40.47
N ASP A 275 -14.43 32.06 40.22
CA ASP A 275 -14.02 31.46 38.96
C ASP A 275 -13.07 30.27 39.18
N VAL A 276 -13.10 29.31 38.24
CA VAL A 276 -12.28 28.09 38.30
C VAL A 276 -10.78 28.39 38.34
N ALA A 277 -10.31 29.42 37.62
CA ALA A 277 -8.88 29.72 37.55
C ALA A 277 -8.35 30.22 38.91
N GLY A 278 -9.10 31.08 39.60
CA GLY A 278 -8.81 31.49 40.96
C GLY A 278 -8.73 30.31 41.94
N VAL A 279 -9.70 29.39 41.86
CA VAL A 279 -9.77 28.19 42.71
C VAL A 279 -8.60 27.23 42.44
N VAL A 280 -8.26 26.99 41.17
CA VAL A 280 -7.11 26.14 40.82
C VAL A 280 -5.82 26.73 41.38
N LYS A 281 -5.63 28.05 41.25
CA LYS A 281 -4.43 28.75 41.72
C LYS A 281 -4.32 28.77 43.26
N SER A 282 -5.45 28.76 43.99
CA SER A 282 -5.45 28.67 45.45
C SER A 282 -5.13 27.27 45.97
N ILE A 283 -5.33 26.22 45.17
CA ILE A 283 -4.95 24.84 45.54
C ILE A 283 -3.45 24.67 45.42
N ASP A 284 -2.90 25.03 44.25
CA ASP A 284 -1.47 24.94 43.96
C ASP A 284 -1.19 25.83 42.74
N ASP A 285 -0.29 26.81 42.88
CA ASP A 285 0.07 27.76 41.84
C ASP A 285 0.82 27.12 40.67
N LYS A 286 1.32 25.89 40.84
CA LYS A 286 2.02 25.11 39.81
C LYS A 286 1.10 24.29 38.91
N LEU A 287 -0.20 24.23 39.22
CA LEU A 287 -1.19 23.58 38.36
C LEU A 287 -1.48 24.45 37.14
N ALA A 288 -1.45 23.84 35.95
CA ALA A 288 -1.72 24.55 34.71
C ALA A 288 -2.69 23.78 33.82
N ALA A 289 -3.45 24.53 33.02
CA ALA A 289 -4.34 23.96 32.02
C ALA A 289 -3.49 23.39 30.85
N VAL A 290 -3.35 22.07 30.80
CA VAL A 290 -2.56 21.37 29.77
C VAL A 290 -3.42 20.72 28.67
N GLY A 291 -4.74 20.85 28.77
CA GLY A 291 -5.70 20.32 27.79
C GLY A 291 -5.90 18.80 27.85
N ILE A 292 -7.04 18.33 27.32
CA ILE A 292 -7.44 16.91 27.37
C ILE A 292 -6.86 16.07 26.22
N VAL A 293 -6.46 16.72 25.13
CA VAL A 293 -5.85 16.08 23.96
C VAL A 293 -4.43 15.63 24.32
N PRO A 294 -3.99 14.43 23.89
CA PRO A 294 -2.68 13.87 24.20
C PRO A 294 -1.54 14.72 23.66
N GLU A 295 -0.42 14.69 24.37
CA GLU A 295 0.83 15.29 23.91
C GLU A 295 1.71 14.28 23.17
N LYS A 296 2.50 14.77 22.21
CA LYS A 296 3.43 13.95 21.43
C LYS A 296 4.55 13.43 22.33
N LEU A 297 4.67 12.11 22.38
CA LEU A 297 5.78 11.42 23.03
C LEU A 297 7.00 11.40 22.11
N LYS A 298 8.14 11.92 22.59
CA LYS A 298 9.44 11.70 21.96
C LYS A 298 10.04 10.43 22.57
N THR A 299 10.02 9.33 21.82
CA THR A 299 10.75 8.11 22.19
C THR A 299 12.26 8.39 22.11
N GLN A 300 12.89 8.66 23.25
CA GLN A 300 14.35 8.68 23.37
C GLN A 300 14.85 7.25 23.53
N CYS A 301 15.42 6.67 22.47
CA CYS A 301 16.12 5.39 22.61
C CYS A 301 17.48 5.63 23.26
N LYS A 302 17.67 5.17 24.49
CA LYS A 302 18.99 5.14 25.15
C LYS A 302 19.75 3.90 24.67
N GLY A 303 20.91 4.10 24.04
CA GLY A 303 21.78 3.01 23.57
C GLY A 303 21.35 2.33 22.27
N CYS A 304 20.51 2.96 21.45
CA CYS A 304 20.29 2.48 20.08
C CYS A 304 21.57 2.62 19.24
N PRO A 305 21.87 1.66 18.36
CA PRO A 305 23.02 1.76 17.47
C PRO A 305 22.88 2.97 16.55
N THR A 306 24.00 3.59 16.21
CA THR A 306 24.03 4.66 15.20
C THR A 306 23.66 4.11 13.82
N LEU A 307 23.27 4.98 12.87
CA LEU A 307 22.97 4.55 11.50
C LEU A 307 24.16 3.79 10.88
N PHE A 308 25.38 4.26 11.15
CA PHE A 308 26.61 3.66 10.63
C PHE A 308 26.90 2.28 11.24
N GLU A 309 26.68 2.10 12.54
CA GLU A 309 26.78 0.77 13.19
C GLU A 309 25.77 -0.21 12.59
N HIS A 310 24.53 0.24 12.35
CA HIS A 310 23.54 -0.62 11.70
C HIS A 310 23.97 -0.97 10.26
N TRP A 311 24.49 -0.01 9.50
CA TRP A 311 25.05 -0.24 8.16
C TRP A 311 26.14 -1.31 8.16
N GLN A 312 27.08 -1.25 9.10
CA GLN A 312 28.17 -2.24 9.21
C GLN A 312 27.67 -3.67 9.42
N VAL A 313 26.52 -3.83 10.09
CA VAL A 313 25.88 -5.13 10.30
C VAL A 313 25.14 -5.63 9.06
N VAL A 314 24.43 -4.75 8.34
CA VAL A 314 23.55 -5.15 7.22
C VAL A 314 24.26 -5.23 5.87
N GLN A 315 25.39 -4.53 5.67
CA GLN A 315 26.08 -4.42 4.37
C GLN A 315 26.30 -5.78 3.68
N LYS A 316 26.69 -6.82 4.43
CA LYS A 316 26.94 -8.17 3.88
C LYS A 316 25.68 -8.83 3.32
N GLN A 317 24.52 -8.53 3.92
CA GLN A 317 23.23 -9.06 3.47
C GLN A 317 22.69 -8.32 2.24
N LEU A 318 23.22 -7.13 1.94
CA LEU A 318 22.83 -6.30 0.80
C LEU A 318 23.76 -6.47 -0.40
N GLU A 319 24.74 -7.38 -0.33
CA GLU A 319 25.54 -7.76 -1.49
C GLU A 319 24.67 -8.41 -2.58
N PRO A 320 25.00 -8.22 -3.88
CA PRO A 320 24.21 -8.75 -5.00
C PRO A 320 23.91 -10.25 -4.91
N ALA A 321 24.85 -11.06 -4.41
CA ALA A 321 24.69 -12.50 -4.27
C ALA A 321 23.63 -12.93 -3.22
N SER A 322 23.31 -12.05 -2.28
CA SER A 322 22.35 -12.30 -1.20
C SER A 322 20.94 -11.82 -1.53
N LEU A 323 20.75 -11.05 -2.61
CA LEU A 323 19.46 -10.43 -2.95
C LEU A 323 18.33 -11.44 -3.18
N SER A 324 18.64 -12.64 -3.66
CA SER A 324 17.66 -13.71 -3.87
C SER A 324 17.20 -14.41 -2.58
N LYS A 325 17.79 -14.07 -1.42
CA LYS A 325 17.44 -14.64 -0.10
C LYS A 325 16.59 -13.66 0.69
N ALA A 326 15.69 -14.18 1.51
CA ALA A 326 14.82 -13.38 2.38
C ALA A 326 15.58 -12.55 3.44
N THR A 327 16.86 -12.82 3.69
CA THR A 327 17.68 -12.00 4.58
C THR A 327 17.92 -10.60 4.02
N ALA A 328 18.12 -10.45 2.72
CA ALA A 328 18.35 -9.17 2.07
C ALA A 328 17.16 -8.19 2.22
N PRO A 329 15.93 -8.50 1.77
CA PRO A 329 14.77 -7.62 1.94
C PRO A 329 14.45 -7.39 3.42
N ARG A 330 14.68 -8.36 4.33
CA ARG A 330 14.52 -8.12 5.78
C ARG A 330 15.52 -7.09 6.30
N SER A 331 16.80 -7.20 5.95
CA SER A 331 17.83 -6.24 6.32
C SER A 331 17.58 -4.86 5.72
N PHE A 332 17.10 -4.81 4.47
CA PHE A 332 16.66 -3.59 3.79
C PHE A 332 15.55 -2.88 4.56
N LEU A 333 14.48 -3.59 4.96
CA LEU A 333 13.39 -3.02 5.76
C LEU A 333 13.87 -2.47 7.11
N GLY A 334 14.70 -3.23 7.82
CA GLY A 334 15.30 -2.78 9.07
C GLY A 334 16.15 -1.52 8.89
N PHE A 335 16.94 -1.48 7.82
CA PHE A 335 17.82 -0.35 7.52
C PHE A 335 17.04 0.93 7.16
N ILE A 336 15.95 0.82 6.39
CA ILE A 336 15.03 1.93 6.10
C ILE A 336 14.52 2.60 7.38
N GLN A 337 14.16 1.80 8.39
CA GLN A 337 13.67 2.33 9.67
C GLN A 337 14.71 3.11 10.45
N SER A 338 15.99 2.76 10.31
CA SER A 338 17.10 3.55 10.87
C SER A 338 17.32 4.83 10.06
N ILE A 339 17.28 4.76 8.72
CA ILE A 339 17.43 5.95 7.85
C ILE A 339 16.35 6.99 8.15
N ARG A 340 15.09 6.55 8.37
CA ARG A 340 13.96 7.45 8.69
C ARG A 340 14.16 8.31 9.94
N LYS A 341 15.05 7.89 10.84
CA LYS A 341 15.36 8.56 12.10
C LYS A 341 16.68 9.33 12.05
N ALA A 342 17.47 9.17 10.99
CA ALA A 342 18.80 9.71 10.85
C ALA A 342 18.81 11.13 10.28
N SER A 343 19.90 11.84 10.51
CA SER A 343 20.15 13.14 9.90
C SER A 343 20.70 13.01 8.48
N LYS A 344 20.66 14.11 7.71
CA LYS A 344 21.23 14.17 6.35
C LYS A 344 22.72 13.77 6.34
N ASP A 345 23.50 14.26 7.30
CA ASP A 345 24.95 14.03 7.35
C ASP A 345 25.31 12.57 7.65
N GLU A 346 24.53 11.92 8.53
CA GLU A 346 24.69 10.49 8.83
C GLU A 346 24.40 9.63 7.59
N ILE A 347 23.36 10.00 6.83
CA ILE A 347 22.99 9.31 5.59
C ILE A 347 24.09 9.47 4.54
N LEU A 348 24.60 10.69 4.35
CA LEU A 348 25.71 10.97 3.42
C LEU A 348 26.99 10.20 3.81
N LYS A 349 27.27 10.06 5.10
CA LYS A 349 28.40 9.26 5.59
C LYS A 349 28.27 7.79 5.17
N VAL A 350 27.06 7.21 5.25
CA VAL A 350 26.84 5.83 4.78
C VAL A 350 27.00 5.72 3.27
N LEU A 351 26.38 6.61 2.49
CA LEU A 351 26.48 6.63 1.02
C LEU A 351 27.94 6.69 0.54
N LYS A 352 28.76 7.54 1.16
CA LYS A 352 30.19 7.68 0.83
C LYS A 352 31.04 6.49 1.27
N SER A 353 30.58 5.71 2.25
CA SER A 353 31.31 4.54 2.77
C SER A 353 30.99 3.22 2.07
N ALA A 354 29.88 3.16 1.32
CA ALA A 354 29.43 1.94 0.68
C ALA A 354 30.37 1.50 -0.46
N SER A 355 30.54 0.19 -0.63
CA SER A 355 31.32 -0.38 -1.73
C SER A 355 30.60 -0.20 -3.06
N LYS A 356 31.32 -0.27 -4.20
CA LYS A 356 30.70 -0.20 -5.53
C LYS A 356 29.60 -1.25 -5.75
N THR A 357 29.69 -2.42 -5.10
CA THR A 357 28.73 -3.52 -5.24
C THR A 357 27.46 -3.34 -4.41
N THR A 358 27.55 -2.66 -3.26
CA THR A 358 26.43 -2.45 -2.33
C THR A 358 25.80 -1.06 -2.45
N LEU A 359 26.50 -0.11 -3.05
CA LEU A 359 26.04 1.27 -3.23
C LEU A 359 24.67 1.36 -3.93
N PRO A 360 24.35 0.57 -5.00
CA PRO A 360 23.01 0.56 -5.58
C PRO A 360 21.89 0.23 -4.57
N GLN A 361 22.13 -0.73 -3.68
CA GLN A 361 21.18 -1.17 -2.65
C GLN A 361 21.04 -0.13 -1.54
N VAL A 362 22.10 0.62 -1.23
CA VAL A 362 22.03 1.77 -0.33
C VAL A 362 21.20 2.88 -0.97
N VAL A 363 21.37 3.15 -2.26
CA VAL A 363 20.54 4.11 -3.00
C VAL A 363 19.07 3.70 -2.98
N ASP A 364 18.76 2.42 -3.19
CA ASP A 364 17.40 1.87 -3.08
C ASP A 364 16.82 2.14 -1.68
N ALA A 365 17.59 1.90 -0.61
CA ALA A 365 17.14 2.05 0.78
C ALA A 365 16.96 3.52 1.19
N VAL A 366 17.92 4.39 0.87
CA VAL A 366 17.85 5.82 1.20
C VAL A 366 16.69 6.48 0.47
N THR A 367 16.49 6.16 -0.81
CA THR A 367 15.37 6.70 -1.58
C THR A 367 14.02 6.20 -1.06
N SER A 368 13.92 4.90 -0.77
CA SER A 368 12.70 4.26 -0.22
C SER A 368 12.29 4.77 1.16
N SER A 369 13.23 5.35 1.92
CA SER A 369 12.95 5.89 3.25
C SER A 369 12.02 7.12 3.24
N GLN A 370 11.97 7.86 2.13
CA GLN A 370 10.99 8.91 1.82
C GLN A 370 10.91 10.06 2.85
N THR A 371 12.02 10.40 3.51
CA THR A 371 12.11 11.56 4.40
C THR A 371 12.70 12.79 3.70
N PRO A 372 12.47 14.02 4.20
CA PRO A 372 13.14 15.21 3.68
C PRO A 372 14.67 15.10 3.73
N ALA A 373 15.22 14.59 4.84
CA ALA A 373 16.66 14.44 5.02
C ALA A 373 17.28 13.42 4.05
N SER A 374 16.60 12.29 3.81
CA SER A 374 17.07 11.27 2.88
C SER A 374 17.02 11.74 1.42
N LEU A 375 15.98 12.48 1.03
CA LEU A 375 15.90 13.07 -0.31
C LEU A 375 17.01 14.11 -0.51
N ASP A 376 17.21 15.02 0.45
CA ASP A 376 18.25 16.05 0.35
C ASP A 376 19.66 15.43 0.33
N ALA A 377 19.90 14.32 1.04
CA ALA A 377 21.14 13.55 0.97
C ALA A 377 21.35 12.93 -0.42
N MET A 378 20.32 12.34 -1.02
CA MET A 378 20.41 11.75 -2.37
C MET A 378 20.68 12.79 -3.45
N LEU A 379 20.02 13.95 -3.37
CA LEU A 379 20.22 15.05 -4.32
C LEU A 379 21.62 15.66 -4.24
N GLU A 380 22.24 15.68 -3.04
CA GLU A 380 23.63 16.10 -2.88
C GLU A 380 24.62 15.03 -3.37
N PHE A 381 24.30 13.75 -3.17
CA PHE A 381 25.20 12.64 -3.52
C PHE A 381 25.23 12.35 -5.03
N LEU A 382 24.08 12.43 -5.71
CA LEU A 382 23.97 12.11 -7.13
C LEU A 382 24.24 13.33 -8.01
N ASN A 383 25.19 13.19 -8.93
CA ASN A 383 25.44 14.17 -9.97
C ASN A 383 24.80 13.76 -11.30
N PHE A 384 23.67 14.36 -11.67
CA PHE A 384 22.96 14.09 -12.92
C PHE A 384 23.67 14.60 -14.19
N THR A 385 24.71 15.43 -14.04
CA THR A 385 25.53 15.90 -15.18
C THR A 385 26.58 14.88 -15.62
N ASP A 386 26.92 13.92 -14.75
CA ASP A 386 27.90 12.87 -15.04
C ASP A 386 27.22 11.64 -15.66
N ALA A 387 27.58 11.32 -16.91
CA ALA A 387 27.07 10.15 -17.62
C ALA A 387 27.58 8.82 -17.02
N LYS A 388 28.68 8.83 -16.26
CA LYS A 388 29.22 7.62 -15.61
C LYS A 388 28.38 7.16 -14.41
N GLY A 389 27.51 8.03 -13.88
CA GLY A 389 26.63 7.76 -12.75
C GLY A 389 25.31 7.04 -13.10
N LEU A 390 25.15 6.60 -14.35
CA LEU A 390 23.89 6.11 -14.94
C LEU A 390 23.15 5.10 -14.05
N VAL A 391 23.86 4.05 -13.58
CA VAL A 391 23.25 2.99 -12.75
C VAL A 391 22.63 3.55 -11.46
N LEU A 392 23.32 4.44 -10.77
CA LEU A 392 22.84 4.97 -9.49
C LEU A 392 21.71 5.99 -9.69
N GLN A 393 21.79 6.79 -10.75
CA GLN A 393 20.73 7.74 -11.15
C GLN A 393 19.45 6.98 -11.49
N GLU A 394 19.56 5.90 -12.27
CA GLU A 394 18.42 5.06 -12.65
C GLU A 394 17.79 4.36 -11.43
N ARG A 395 18.60 3.81 -10.52
CA ARG A 395 18.11 3.22 -9.25
C ARG A 395 17.32 4.22 -8.42
N PHE A 396 17.83 5.43 -8.26
CA PHE A 396 17.13 6.51 -7.57
C PHE A 396 15.79 6.83 -8.24
N LEU A 397 15.75 6.98 -9.57
CA LEU A 397 14.52 7.29 -10.30
C LEU A 397 13.48 6.17 -10.19
N TYR A 398 13.88 4.90 -10.35
CA TYR A 398 12.96 3.78 -10.17
C TYR A 398 12.47 3.67 -8.72
N ALA A 399 13.32 3.87 -7.72
CA ALA A 399 12.89 3.91 -6.32
C ALA A 399 11.91 5.06 -6.04
N CYS A 400 12.07 6.24 -6.68
CA CYS A 400 11.06 7.30 -6.67
C CYS A 400 9.76 6.85 -7.34
N GLY A 401 9.84 6.17 -8.49
CA GLY A 401 8.69 5.56 -9.17
C GLY A 401 7.91 4.61 -8.29
N PHE A 402 8.60 3.78 -7.51
CA PHE A 402 8.01 2.82 -6.58
C PHE A 402 7.67 3.40 -5.20
N ALA A 403 7.89 4.69 -4.96
CA ALA A 403 7.59 5.34 -3.68
C ALA A 403 6.16 5.01 -3.22
N SER A 404 6.05 4.52 -1.98
CA SER A 404 4.80 4.09 -1.37
C SER A 404 3.92 5.29 -1.02
N HIS A 405 4.53 6.40 -0.61
CA HIS A 405 3.84 7.62 -0.23
C HIS A 405 4.55 8.90 -0.73
N PRO A 406 4.61 9.11 -2.06
CA PRO A 406 5.26 10.31 -2.62
C PRO A 406 4.60 11.60 -2.14
N ASN A 407 5.38 12.68 -2.15
CA ASN A 407 4.98 14.03 -1.76
C ASN A 407 5.41 15.06 -2.82
N GLU A 408 4.90 16.29 -2.69
CA GLU A 408 5.19 17.38 -3.63
C GLU A 408 6.69 17.73 -3.70
N LYS A 409 7.43 17.62 -2.58
CA LYS A 409 8.87 17.90 -2.55
C LYS A 409 9.64 16.94 -3.47
N MET A 410 9.29 15.66 -3.48
CA MET A 410 9.91 14.67 -4.37
C MET A 410 9.63 15.00 -5.85
N LEU A 411 8.39 15.34 -6.19
CA LEU A 411 8.05 15.75 -7.56
C LEU A 411 8.78 17.04 -7.97
N THR A 412 8.87 18.01 -7.06
CA THR A 412 9.59 19.28 -7.28
C THR A 412 11.08 19.01 -7.53
N ALA A 413 11.68 18.08 -6.79
CA ALA A 413 13.07 17.68 -7.02
C ALA A 413 13.29 17.08 -8.41
N LEU A 414 12.41 16.16 -8.86
CA LEU A 414 12.50 15.60 -10.21
C LEU A 414 12.29 16.65 -11.31
N LEU A 415 11.36 17.58 -11.10
CA LEU A 415 11.14 18.68 -12.04
C LEU A 415 12.37 19.60 -12.15
N ASN A 416 13.04 19.88 -11.04
CA ASN A 416 14.28 20.66 -11.04
C ASN A 416 15.41 19.91 -11.74
N ILE A 417 15.51 18.60 -11.58
CA ILE A 417 16.47 17.76 -12.33
C ILE A 417 16.16 17.81 -13.83
N ALA A 418 14.88 17.66 -14.22
CA ALA A 418 14.45 17.69 -15.61
C ALA A 418 14.74 19.03 -16.31
N LYS A 419 14.62 20.14 -15.59
CA LYS A 419 14.98 21.49 -16.07
C LYS A 419 16.49 21.76 -16.08
N GLY A 420 17.26 20.98 -15.32
CA GLY A 420 18.70 21.08 -15.23
C GLY A 420 19.43 20.41 -16.40
N LYS A 421 20.76 20.37 -16.32
CA LYS A 421 21.60 19.64 -17.27
C LYS A 421 21.67 18.17 -16.88
N ILE A 422 21.30 17.28 -17.81
CA ILE A 422 21.40 15.82 -17.64
C ILE A 422 22.44 15.29 -18.63
N GLY A 423 23.40 14.50 -18.15
CA GLY A 423 24.51 13.98 -18.95
C GLY A 423 24.13 12.83 -19.89
N SER A 424 23.01 12.14 -19.62
CA SER A 424 22.52 11.00 -20.40
C SER A 424 21.08 11.21 -20.84
N THR A 425 20.78 10.94 -22.12
CA THR A 425 19.42 10.98 -22.68
C THR A 425 18.51 9.93 -22.04
N GLU A 426 19.05 8.75 -21.73
CA GLU A 426 18.33 7.67 -21.05
C GLU A 426 17.79 8.08 -19.68
N ILE A 427 18.58 8.87 -18.96
CA ILE A 427 18.22 9.40 -17.65
C ILE A 427 17.19 10.51 -17.81
N LYS A 428 17.32 11.38 -18.83
CA LYS A 428 16.31 12.39 -19.16
C LYS A 428 14.95 11.73 -19.41
N GLU A 429 14.91 10.66 -20.19
CA GLU A 429 13.69 9.87 -20.44
C GLU A 429 13.11 9.31 -19.14
N SER A 430 13.96 8.67 -18.35
CA SER A 430 13.57 8.06 -17.07
C SER A 430 12.99 9.09 -16.10
N VAL A 431 13.55 10.30 -16.00
CA VAL A 431 13.01 11.37 -15.14
C VAL A 431 11.57 11.71 -15.53
N VAL A 432 11.29 11.90 -16.82
CA VAL A 432 9.97 12.30 -17.31
C VAL A 432 8.95 11.16 -17.15
N ILE A 433 9.34 9.92 -17.45
CA ILE A 433 8.49 8.73 -17.26
C ILE A 433 8.09 8.55 -15.79
N ILE A 434 9.03 8.74 -14.86
CA ILE A 434 8.78 8.63 -13.41
C ILE A 434 7.97 9.80 -12.87
N MET A 435 8.17 11.03 -13.38
CA MET A 435 7.29 12.16 -13.05
C MET A 435 5.83 11.85 -13.36
N GLY A 436 5.54 11.18 -14.49
CA GLY A 436 4.21 10.67 -14.81
C GLY A 436 3.63 9.76 -13.72
N ALA A 437 4.43 8.81 -13.22
CA ALA A 437 3.99 7.89 -12.15
C ALA A 437 3.74 8.61 -10.82
N LEU A 438 4.56 9.62 -10.48
CA LEU A 438 4.35 10.44 -9.28
C LEU A 438 3.07 11.29 -9.38
N VAL A 439 2.80 11.89 -10.54
CA VAL A 439 1.55 12.64 -10.78
C VAL A 439 0.35 11.74 -10.56
N HIS A 440 0.35 10.52 -11.12
CA HIS A 440 -0.72 9.56 -10.91
C HIS A 440 -0.98 9.29 -9.42
N LYS A 441 0.09 8.95 -8.68
CA LYS A 441 0.01 8.65 -7.25
C LYS A 441 -0.45 9.83 -6.39
N LEU A 442 -0.03 11.05 -6.73
CA LEU A 442 -0.45 12.27 -6.02
C LEU A 442 -1.91 12.63 -6.31
N CYS A 443 -2.37 12.46 -7.56
CA CYS A 443 -3.77 12.66 -7.93
C CYS A 443 -4.69 11.63 -7.24
N LEU A 444 -4.30 10.35 -7.16
CA LEU A 444 -5.05 9.33 -6.41
C LEU A 444 -5.19 9.63 -4.91
N LYS A 445 -4.26 10.41 -4.34
CA LYS A 445 -4.33 10.86 -2.93
C LYS A 445 -5.18 12.12 -2.74
N GLY A 446 -5.81 12.65 -3.78
CA GLY A 446 -6.57 13.90 -3.73
C GLY A 446 -5.68 15.15 -3.69
N SER A 447 -4.44 15.06 -4.20
CA SER A 447 -3.47 16.16 -4.25
C SER A 447 -3.12 16.56 -5.69
N CYS A 448 -4.09 16.43 -6.61
CA CYS A 448 -3.89 16.73 -8.03
C CYS A 448 -3.73 18.24 -8.31
N ASP A 449 -4.30 19.08 -7.45
CA ASP A 449 -4.33 20.54 -7.60
C ASP A 449 -3.09 21.26 -7.03
N LEU A 450 -2.10 20.50 -6.54
CA LEU A 450 -0.87 21.09 -6.02
C LEU A 450 -0.10 21.81 -7.15
N PRO A 451 0.53 22.97 -6.88
CA PRO A 451 1.19 23.78 -7.91
C PRO A 451 2.19 23.01 -8.76
N THR A 452 3.07 22.21 -8.13
CA THR A 452 4.05 21.42 -8.88
C THR A 452 3.38 20.30 -9.70
N VAL A 453 2.30 19.71 -9.19
CA VAL A 453 1.57 18.65 -9.90
C VAL A 453 0.92 19.22 -11.16
N VAL A 454 0.27 20.38 -11.07
CA VAL A 454 -0.31 21.09 -12.22
C VAL A 454 0.77 21.47 -13.24
N GLN A 455 1.91 21.97 -12.78
CA GLN A 455 3.03 22.32 -13.67
C GLN A 455 3.54 21.10 -14.45
N VAL A 456 3.77 19.98 -13.77
CA VAL A 456 4.24 18.74 -14.42
C VAL A 456 3.16 18.15 -15.33
N LYS A 457 1.89 18.22 -14.92
CA LYS A 457 0.74 17.80 -15.75
C LYS A 457 0.73 18.54 -17.08
N ASN A 458 0.84 19.87 -17.08
CA ASN A 458 0.87 20.66 -18.31
C ASN A 458 2.09 20.31 -19.16
N MET A 459 3.27 20.18 -18.54
CA MET A 459 4.50 19.78 -19.24
C MET A 459 4.35 18.43 -19.98
N ILE A 460 3.74 17.42 -19.33
CA ILE A 460 3.59 16.08 -19.93
C ILE A 460 2.45 16.06 -20.98
N LEU A 461 1.40 16.86 -20.80
CA LEU A 461 0.29 16.97 -21.78
C LEU A 461 0.69 17.70 -23.06
N GLU A 462 1.46 18.79 -22.95
CA GLU A 462 1.93 19.58 -24.09
C GLU A 462 3.16 18.94 -24.78
N GLY A 463 3.92 18.15 -24.02
CA GLY A 463 5.18 17.53 -24.43
C GLY A 463 5.16 16.80 -25.78
N PRO A 464 4.20 15.89 -26.05
CA PRO A 464 4.15 15.12 -27.29
C PRO A 464 4.04 15.98 -28.56
N GLU A 465 3.45 17.18 -28.47
CA GLU A 465 3.30 18.11 -29.60
C GLU A 465 4.43 19.14 -29.67
N SER A 466 5.22 19.28 -28.60
CA SER A 466 6.26 20.30 -28.49
C SER A 466 7.55 19.96 -29.25
N THR A 467 7.70 18.73 -29.74
CA THR A 467 8.94 18.23 -30.36
C THR A 467 8.64 17.30 -31.52
N ASN A 468 9.52 17.32 -32.53
CA ASN A 468 9.50 16.38 -33.65
C ASN A 468 10.52 15.24 -33.49
N VAL A 469 11.27 15.22 -32.37
CA VAL A 469 12.28 14.19 -32.11
C VAL A 469 11.60 12.92 -31.60
N GLU A 470 11.78 11.81 -32.32
CA GLU A 470 11.02 10.58 -32.08
C GLU A 470 11.13 10.05 -30.64
N SER A 471 12.36 9.99 -30.11
CA SER A 471 12.60 9.54 -28.74
C SER A 471 11.97 10.45 -27.69
N GLU A 472 11.90 11.77 -27.92
CA GLU A 472 11.27 12.70 -26.99
C GLU A 472 9.74 12.58 -27.01
N VAL A 473 9.14 12.36 -28.18
CA VAL A 473 7.69 12.07 -28.28
C VAL A 473 7.36 10.78 -27.53
N GLN A 474 8.13 9.70 -27.75
CA GLN A 474 7.96 8.43 -27.03
C GLN A 474 8.09 8.60 -25.51
N MET A 475 9.07 9.38 -25.05
CA MET A 475 9.25 9.71 -23.64
C MET A 475 7.99 10.33 -23.03
N TYR A 476 7.39 11.33 -23.69
CA TYR A 476 6.17 11.97 -23.18
C TYR A 476 4.96 11.02 -23.25
N LEU A 477 4.82 10.21 -24.30
CA LEU A 477 3.75 9.21 -24.39
C LEU A 477 3.85 8.15 -23.28
N LEU A 478 5.07 7.71 -22.94
CA LEU A 478 5.32 6.80 -21.81
C LEU A 478 5.02 7.46 -20.45
N ALA A 479 5.35 8.74 -20.30
CA ALA A 479 4.97 9.51 -19.12
C ALA A 479 3.44 9.66 -19.00
N LEU A 480 2.73 9.88 -20.12
CA LEU A 480 1.26 9.86 -20.16
C LEU A 480 0.70 8.50 -19.78
N LYS A 481 1.30 7.40 -20.28
CA LYS A 481 0.96 6.01 -19.92
C LYS A 481 1.10 5.72 -18.43
N ASN A 482 2.00 6.40 -17.73
CA ASN A 482 2.13 6.33 -16.27
C ASN A 482 1.18 7.26 -15.53
N SER A 483 0.94 8.47 -16.06
CA SER A 483 0.12 9.49 -15.39
C SER A 483 -1.38 9.13 -15.33
N LEU A 484 -1.87 8.41 -16.34
CA LEU A 484 -3.27 8.03 -16.51
C LEU A 484 -4.25 9.21 -16.31
N LEU A 485 -3.86 10.38 -16.81
CA LEU A 485 -4.65 11.60 -16.74
C LEU A 485 -5.83 11.53 -17.73
N PRO A 486 -7.07 11.76 -17.30
CA PRO A 486 -8.22 11.76 -18.22
C PRO A 486 -8.06 12.75 -19.38
N GLU A 487 -7.38 13.87 -19.16
CA GLU A 487 -7.12 14.89 -20.20
C GLU A 487 -6.15 14.42 -21.28
N ALA A 488 -5.42 13.32 -21.04
CA ALA A 488 -4.53 12.71 -22.01
C ALA A 488 -5.26 11.86 -23.05
N ILE A 489 -6.51 11.45 -22.79
CA ILE A 489 -7.25 10.53 -23.67
C ILE A 489 -7.39 11.09 -25.10
N PRO A 490 -7.76 12.36 -25.34
CA PRO A 490 -7.80 12.92 -26.69
C PRO A 490 -6.44 12.91 -27.39
N ILE A 491 -5.35 13.19 -26.65
CA ILE A 491 -3.98 13.19 -27.17
C ILE A 491 -3.59 11.76 -27.60
N LEU A 492 -3.77 10.78 -26.71
CA LEU A 492 -3.49 9.37 -26.99
C LEU A 492 -4.35 8.85 -28.16
N THR A 493 -5.61 9.27 -28.24
CA THR A 493 -6.50 8.88 -29.34
C THR A 493 -5.98 9.40 -30.68
N ARG A 494 -5.43 10.61 -30.74
CA ARG A 494 -4.80 11.14 -31.95
C ARG A 494 -3.52 10.40 -32.30
N PHE A 495 -2.64 10.17 -31.32
CA PHE A 495 -1.39 9.44 -31.55
C PHE A 495 -1.60 7.96 -31.87
N ALA A 496 -2.73 7.36 -31.51
CA ALA A 496 -3.11 6.01 -31.92
C ALA A 496 -3.30 5.87 -33.44
N GLU A 497 -3.56 6.96 -34.17
CA GLU A 497 -3.64 6.98 -35.64
C GLU A 497 -2.33 7.49 -36.30
N SER A 498 -1.25 7.71 -35.55
CA SER A 498 0.03 8.26 -36.03
C SER A 498 0.76 7.36 -37.01
N GLU A 499 1.35 7.92 -38.07
CA GLU A 499 2.11 7.16 -39.09
C GLU A 499 3.25 6.33 -38.49
N VAL A 500 3.89 6.84 -37.43
CA VAL A 500 4.90 6.12 -36.67
C VAL A 500 4.26 5.02 -35.80
N GLY A 501 4.59 3.75 -36.06
CA GLY A 501 4.02 2.60 -35.37
C GLY A 501 4.33 2.53 -33.87
N SER A 502 5.52 2.99 -33.46
CA SER A 502 5.93 3.06 -32.04
C SER A 502 5.02 4.00 -31.24
N TYR A 503 4.68 5.18 -31.78
CA TYR A 503 3.74 6.11 -31.14
C TYR A 503 2.35 5.49 -31.00
N SER A 504 1.84 4.88 -32.07
CA SER A 504 0.53 4.25 -32.09
C SER A 504 0.44 3.13 -31.06
N THR A 505 1.49 2.31 -30.94
CA THR A 505 1.55 1.20 -29.98
C THR A 505 1.60 1.71 -28.54
N ILE A 506 2.43 2.71 -28.23
CA ILE A 506 2.47 3.31 -26.89
C ILE A 506 1.11 3.92 -26.55
N ALA A 507 0.49 4.65 -27.48
CA ALA A 507 -0.80 5.29 -27.26
C ALA A 507 -1.94 4.28 -27.02
N LEU A 508 -2.01 3.21 -27.82
CA LEU A 508 -3.02 2.16 -27.65
C LEU A 508 -2.80 1.38 -26.34
N THR A 509 -1.57 1.00 -26.03
CA THR A 509 -1.27 0.32 -24.76
C THR A 509 -1.46 1.23 -23.54
N ALA A 510 -1.37 2.56 -23.71
CA ALA A 510 -1.75 3.52 -22.67
C ALA A 510 -3.27 3.58 -22.50
N LEU A 511 -4.03 3.69 -23.60
CA LEU A 511 -5.51 3.66 -23.58
C LEU A 511 -6.05 2.39 -22.91
N GLN A 512 -5.40 1.24 -23.13
CA GLN A 512 -5.77 -0.03 -22.50
C GLN A 512 -5.76 0.01 -20.96
N ARG A 513 -5.00 0.91 -20.35
CA ARG A 513 -4.85 1.02 -18.89
C ARG A 513 -5.91 1.89 -18.22
N TYR A 514 -6.66 2.67 -18.98
CA TYR A 514 -7.70 3.55 -18.41
C TYR A 514 -8.90 2.73 -17.94
N ASP A 515 -9.62 3.28 -16.97
CA ASP A 515 -10.90 2.72 -16.56
C ASP A 515 -11.86 2.71 -17.76
N VAL A 516 -12.62 1.62 -17.88
CA VAL A 516 -13.57 1.39 -18.97
C VAL A 516 -14.57 2.54 -19.11
N HIS A 517 -14.94 3.21 -18.02
CA HIS A 517 -15.83 4.37 -18.02
C HIS A 517 -15.28 5.60 -18.74
N LEU A 518 -13.95 5.70 -18.89
CA LEU A 518 -13.28 6.80 -19.57
C LEU A 518 -13.07 6.53 -21.08
N ILE A 519 -13.29 5.29 -21.54
CA ILE A 519 -13.19 4.93 -22.96
C ILE A 519 -14.50 5.29 -23.67
N THR A 520 -14.56 6.51 -24.20
CA THR A 520 -15.75 7.05 -24.86
C THR A 520 -16.01 6.43 -26.24
N PRO A 521 -17.21 6.59 -26.81
CA PRO A 521 -17.52 6.12 -28.17
C PRO A 521 -16.57 6.66 -29.24
N GLU A 522 -16.07 7.89 -29.09
CA GLU A 522 -15.11 8.51 -30.02
C GLU A 522 -13.76 7.78 -30.00
N VAL A 523 -13.28 7.41 -28.81
CA VAL A 523 -12.08 6.60 -28.64
C VAL A 523 -12.29 5.25 -29.31
N LYS A 524 -13.42 4.57 -29.02
CA LYS A 524 -13.76 3.28 -29.63
C LYS A 524 -13.81 3.36 -31.16
N GLN A 525 -14.42 4.40 -31.72
CA GLN A 525 -14.48 4.58 -33.17
C GLN A 525 -13.08 4.70 -33.78
N THR A 526 -12.18 5.43 -33.12
CA THR A 526 -10.78 5.58 -33.55
C THR A 526 -10.03 4.26 -33.50
N VAL A 527 -10.13 3.53 -32.39
CA VAL A 527 -9.47 2.21 -32.24
C VAL A 527 -10.01 1.20 -33.25
N ASN A 528 -11.32 1.22 -33.55
CA ASN A 528 -11.91 0.40 -34.61
C ASN A 528 -11.35 0.76 -35.99
N ARG A 529 -11.17 2.06 -36.32
CA ARG A 529 -10.57 2.48 -37.60
C ARG A 529 -9.14 1.97 -37.76
N VAL A 530 -8.36 1.98 -36.68
CA VAL A 530 -6.99 1.44 -36.65
C VAL A 530 -7.00 -0.07 -36.90
N TYR A 531 -7.85 -0.82 -36.19
CA TYR A 531 -7.93 -2.28 -36.35
C TYR A 531 -8.37 -2.71 -37.75
N HIS A 532 -9.46 -2.09 -38.25
CA HIS A 532 -10.08 -2.40 -39.53
C HIS A 532 -9.43 -1.70 -40.73
N GLN A 533 -8.40 -0.87 -40.51
CA GLN A 533 -7.65 -0.18 -41.56
C GLN A 533 -8.53 0.65 -42.50
N ASN A 534 -9.58 1.30 -41.98
CA ASN A 534 -10.58 1.98 -42.82
C ASN A 534 -10.03 3.21 -43.57
N ARG A 535 -8.90 3.77 -43.13
CA ARG A 535 -8.28 4.97 -43.71
C ARG A 535 -6.92 4.70 -44.34
N ARG A 536 -6.12 3.84 -43.71
CA ARG A 536 -4.77 3.49 -44.14
C ARG A 536 -4.35 2.13 -43.61
N ILE A 537 -3.23 1.64 -44.12
CA ILE A 537 -2.56 0.45 -43.64
C ILE A 537 -1.82 0.79 -42.33
N TYR A 538 -1.82 -0.19 -41.42
CA TYR A 538 -1.24 -0.13 -40.09
C TYR A 538 -0.47 -1.43 -39.84
N GLU A 539 0.64 -1.34 -39.12
CA GLU A 539 1.44 -2.50 -38.70
C GLU A 539 0.61 -3.51 -37.89
N LYS A 540 0.97 -4.79 -37.95
CA LYS A 540 0.26 -5.87 -37.27
C LYS A 540 0.24 -5.67 -35.75
N ASN A 541 1.34 -5.22 -35.16
CA ASN A 541 1.45 -4.92 -33.73
C ASN A 541 0.48 -3.83 -33.28
N VAL A 542 0.34 -2.77 -34.07
CA VAL A 542 -0.59 -1.66 -33.80
C VAL A 542 -2.03 -2.16 -33.82
N ARG A 543 -2.38 -2.95 -34.83
CA ARG A 543 -3.74 -3.53 -34.94
C ARG A 543 -4.03 -4.52 -33.81
N ALA A 544 -3.07 -5.34 -33.43
CA ALA A 544 -3.21 -6.25 -32.29
C ALA A 544 -3.42 -5.48 -30.97
N ALA A 545 -2.67 -4.39 -30.74
CA ALA A 545 -2.91 -3.50 -29.59
C ALA A 545 -4.30 -2.84 -29.64
N ALA A 546 -4.77 -2.43 -30.81
CA ALA A 546 -6.11 -1.88 -30.98
C ALA A 546 -7.21 -2.91 -30.64
N ALA A 547 -7.03 -4.17 -31.06
CA ALA A 547 -7.93 -5.26 -30.68
C ALA A 547 -7.96 -5.48 -29.17
N ASP A 548 -6.80 -5.44 -28.51
CA ASP A 548 -6.71 -5.56 -27.04
C ASP A 548 -7.51 -4.47 -26.33
N VAL A 549 -7.47 -3.22 -26.82
CA VAL A 549 -8.27 -2.09 -26.30
C VAL A 549 -9.77 -2.29 -26.52
N ILE A 550 -10.20 -2.74 -27.70
CA ILE A 550 -11.63 -3.00 -27.99
C ILE A 550 -12.16 -4.10 -27.05
N LEU A 551 -11.42 -5.21 -26.93
CA LEU A 551 -11.85 -6.37 -26.16
C LEU A 551 -11.84 -6.11 -24.64
N SER A 552 -11.00 -5.20 -24.14
CA SER A 552 -10.95 -4.83 -22.72
C SER A 552 -11.94 -3.72 -22.32
N SER A 553 -12.45 -2.93 -23.27
CA SER A 553 -13.25 -1.71 -23.00
C SER A 553 -14.78 -1.91 -23.08
N ASN A 554 -15.29 -3.06 -22.62
CA ASN A 554 -16.72 -3.42 -22.68
C ASN A 554 -17.30 -3.25 -24.09
N PRO A 555 -16.91 -4.13 -25.05
CA PRO A 555 -17.27 -3.99 -26.45
C PRO A 555 -18.76 -4.24 -26.69
N SER A 556 -19.32 -3.50 -27.64
CA SER A 556 -20.67 -3.68 -28.15
C SER A 556 -20.80 -4.94 -29.00
N TYR A 557 -22.04 -5.38 -29.23
CA TYR A 557 -22.32 -6.52 -30.10
C TYR A 557 -21.74 -6.35 -31.51
N MET A 558 -21.86 -5.14 -32.09
CA MET A 558 -21.37 -4.88 -33.45
C MET A 558 -19.84 -4.87 -33.53
N GLU A 559 -19.16 -4.31 -32.53
CA GLU A 559 -17.69 -4.35 -32.47
C GLU A 559 -17.19 -5.80 -32.42
N VAL A 560 -17.77 -6.62 -31.53
CA VAL A 560 -17.42 -8.04 -31.44
C VAL A 560 -17.74 -8.79 -32.74
N LYS A 561 -18.90 -8.51 -33.36
CA LYS A 561 -19.28 -9.14 -34.63
C LYS A 561 -18.29 -8.80 -35.74
N ASN A 562 -17.89 -7.53 -35.86
CA ASN A 562 -16.93 -7.09 -36.86
C ASN A 562 -15.53 -7.70 -36.64
N LEU A 563 -15.08 -7.81 -35.39
CA LEU A 563 -13.84 -8.53 -35.05
C LEU A 563 -13.93 -9.99 -35.50
N LEU A 564 -15.00 -10.70 -35.17
CA LEU A 564 -15.21 -12.10 -35.58
C LEU A 564 -15.28 -12.27 -37.10
N LEU A 565 -15.96 -11.36 -37.80
CA LEU A 565 -16.06 -11.39 -39.26
C LEU A 565 -14.75 -11.07 -39.97
N SER A 566 -13.80 -10.40 -39.31
CA SER A 566 -12.47 -10.20 -39.88
C SER A 566 -11.60 -11.46 -39.83
N ILE A 567 -11.88 -12.42 -38.94
CA ILE A 567 -11.09 -13.65 -38.82
C ILE A 567 -11.30 -14.53 -40.05
N GLY A 568 -10.26 -14.66 -40.86
CA GLY A 568 -10.26 -15.25 -42.21
C GLY A 568 -9.75 -14.28 -43.26
N ASP A 569 -9.91 -12.98 -43.02
CA ASP A 569 -9.60 -11.90 -43.96
C ASP A 569 -8.40 -11.05 -43.50
N LEU A 570 -7.73 -11.44 -42.39
CA LEU A 570 -6.50 -10.81 -41.91
C LEU A 570 -5.25 -11.54 -42.44
N PRO A 571 -4.04 -10.97 -42.29
CA PRO A 571 -2.80 -11.70 -42.53
C PRO A 571 -2.69 -12.99 -41.71
N HIS A 572 -1.94 -13.97 -42.21
CA HIS A 572 -1.87 -15.35 -41.69
C HIS A 572 -1.80 -15.45 -40.15
N GLU A 573 -0.74 -14.92 -39.56
CA GLU A 573 -0.53 -14.97 -38.11
C GLU A 573 -1.51 -14.09 -37.32
N MET A 574 -2.04 -13.03 -37.92
CA MET A 574 -3.02 -12.16 -37.27
C MET A 574 -4.39 -12.84 -37.15
N ASN A 575 -4.80 -13.65 -38.15
CA ASN A 575 -6.00 -14.49 -38.06
C ASN A 575 -5.89 -15.44 -36.86
N LYS A 576 -4.76 -16.13 -36.75
CA LYS A 576 -4.50 -17.07 -35.67
C LYS A 576 -4.45 -16.36 -34.31
N TYR A 577 -3.79 -15.22 -34.21
CA TYR A 577 -3.73 -14.41 -32.99
C TYR A 577 -5.12 -13.99 -32.51
N MET A 578 -5.93 -13.41 -33.39
CA MET A 578 -7.29 -12.95 -33.07
C MET A 578 -8.20 -14.10 -32.65
N LEU A 579 -8.12 -15.24 -33.34
CA LEU A 579 -8.84 -16.45 -32.97
C LEU A 579 -8.44 -16.93 -31.57
N SER A 580 -7.14 -17.05 -31.32
CA SER A 580 -6.60 -17.46 -30.02
C SER A 580 -7.04 -16.51 -28.90
N LYS A 581 -7.05 -15.19 -29.15
CA LYS A 581 -7.50 -14.19 -28.17
C LYS A 581 -8.97 -14.36 -27.80
N ILE A 582 -9.83 -14.59 -28.80
CA ILE A 582 -11.27 -14.82 -28.56
C ILE A 582 -11.50 -16.12 -27.79
N GLN A 583 -10.78 -17.18 -28.14
CA GLN A 583 -10.83 -18.46 -27.43
C GLN A 583 -10.38 -18.31 -25.97
N ASP A 584 -9.30 -17.56 -25.71
CA ASP A 584 -8.83 -17.31 -24.35
C ASP A 584 -9.85 -16.52 -23.53
N ILE A 585 -10.44 -15.46 -24.10
CA ILE A 585 -11.51 -14.69 -23.44
C ILE A 585 -12.64 -15.62 -23.01
N LEU A 586 -13.14 -16.47 -23.92
CA LEU A 586 -14.26 -17.39 -23.66
C LEU A 586 -13.94 -18.42 -22.59
N ARG A 587 -12.73 -18.98 -22.64
CA ARG A 587 -12.23 -20.00 -21.71
C ARG A 587 -11.98 -19.43 -20.32
N PHE A 588 -11.31 -18.28 -20.24
CA PHE A 588 -10.94 -17.63 -18.99
C PHE A 588 -12.07 -16.76 -18.41
N GLN A 589 -13.19 -16.63 -19.14
CA GLN A 589 -14.39 -15.90 -18.73
C GLN A 589 -14.14 -14.41 -18.46
N MET A 590 -13.32 -13.76 -19.31
CA MET A 590 -13.04 -12.33 -19.22
C MET A 590 -14.32 -11.48 -19.48
N PRO A 591 -14.34 -10.18 -19.14
CA PRO A 591 -15.57 -9.36 -19.20
C PRO A 591 -16.32 -9.40 -20.55
N ALA A 592 -15.62 -9.40 -21.68
CA ALA A 592 -16.23 -9.46 -23.01
C ALA A 592 -16.89 -10.81 -23.37
N SER A 593 -16.69 -11.86 -22.56
CA SER A 593 -17.17 -13.23 -22.86
C SER A 593 -18.66 -13.32 -23.13
N LYS A 594 -19.48 -12.54 -22.42
CA LYS A 594 -20.94 -12.57 -22.58
C LYS A 594 -21.34 -12.07 -23.97
N THR A 595 -20.78 -10.95 -24.39
CA THR A 595 -21.04 -10.36 -25.71
C THR A 595 -20.51 -11.24 -26.83
N ILE A 596 -19.32 -11.84 -26.65
CA ILE A 596 -18.77 -12.82 -27.60
C ILE A 596 -19.68 -14.03 -27.75
N ARG A 597 -20.11 -14.66 -26.65
CA ARG A 597 -21.05 -15.80 -26.73
C ARG A 597 -22.36 -15.45 -27.44
N GLN A 598 -22.82 -14.19 -27.32
CA GLN A 598 -23.98 -13.72 -28.05
C GLN A 598 -23.71 -13.62 -29.57
N ALA A 599 -22.57 -13.07 -29.96
CA ALA A 599 -22.16 -12.97 -31.36
C ALA A 599 -21.90 -14.35 -32.00
N LEU A 600 -21.37 -15.32 -31.24
CA LEU A 600 -21.11 -16.69 -31.70
C LEU A 600 -22.37 -17.55 -31.92
N LYS A 601 -23.57 -17.05 -31.58
CA LYS A 601 -24.83 -17.71 -31.95
C LYS A 601 -25.12 -17.61 -33.45
N ASP A 602 -24.54 -16.62 -34.12
CA ASP A 602 -24.65 -16.43 -35.56
C ASP A 602 -23.65 -17.35 -36.29
N MET A 603 -24.16 -18.28 -37.10
CA MET A 603 -23.35 -19.25 -37.84
C MET A 603 -22.42 -18.58 -38.87
N ILE A 604 -22.75 -17.38 -39.34
CA ILE A 604 -21.89 -16.61 -40.25
C ILE A 604 -20.60 -16.20 -39.54
N SER A 605 -20.70 -15.84 -38.26
CA SER A 605 -19.56 -15.43 -37.42
C SER A 605 -18.87 -16.61 -36.74
N HIS A 606 -19.57 -17.73 -36.54
CA HIS A 606 -19.06 -18.92 -35.86
C HIS A 606 -19.31 -20.19 -36.68
N ASN A 607 -18.27 -20.62 -37.39
CA ASN A 607 -18.25 -21.86 -38.17
C ASN A 607 -16.82 -22.44 -38.18
N TYR A 608 -16.71 -23.68 -38.62
CA TYR A 608 -15.43 -24.40 -38.65
C TYR A 608 -14.42 -23.75 -39.60
N ASP A 609 -14.87 -23.07 -40.67
CA ASP A 609 -13.98 -22.39 -41.61
C ASP A 609 -13.26 -21.19 -40.97
N ARG A 610 -14.01 -20.34 -40.25
CA ARG A 610 -13.43 -19.20 -39.51
C ARG A 610 -12.63 -19.63 -38.28
N PHE A 611 -13.00 -20.72 -37.61
CA PHE A 611 -12.36 -21.17 -36.37
C PHE A 611 -11.26 -22.23 -36.56
N ALA A 612 -10.99 -22.67 -37.80
CA ALA A 612 -9.88 -23.56 -38.14
C ALA A 612 -8.73 -22.78 -38.81
N LYS A 613 -8.19 -21.76 -38.13
CA LYS A 613 -7.02 -21.01 -38.62
C LYS A 613 -5.73 -21.64 -38.13
N VAL A 614 -4.78 -21.81 -39.05
CA VAL A 614 -3.44 -22.31 -38.80
C VAL A 614 -2.48 -21.13 -38.55
N GLY A 615 -1.33 -21.40 -37.92
CA GLY A 615 -0.33 -20.40 -37.53
C GLY A 615 0.21 -20.68 -36.12
N SER A 616 1.27 -19.98 -35.74
CA SER A 616 1.98 -20.16 -34.47
C SER A 616 1.55 -19.17 -33.38
N SER A 617 0.84 -18.10 -33.74
CA SER A 617 0.40 -17.07 -32.78
C SER A 617 -0.57 -17.61 -31.74
N SER A 618 -0.46 -17.11 -30.52
CA SER A 618 -1.19 -17.68 -29.38
C SER A 618 -1.58 -16.64 -28.35
N SER A 619 -2.59 -16.98 -27.55
CA SER A 619 -3.04 -16.20 -26.41
C SER A 619 -3.52 -17.16 -25.33
N TYR A 620 -3.05 -17.00 -24.11
CA TYR A 620 -3.39 -17.89 -23.01
C TYR A 620 -3.34 -17.16 -21.67
N SER A 621 -4.42 -17.26 -20.91
CA SER A 621 -4.51 -16.84 -19.51
C SER A 621 -4.73 -18.01 -18.56
N GLY A 622 -4.02 -18.01 -17.43
CA GLY A 622 -4.10 -19.04 -16.39
C GLY A 622 -4.00 -18.47 -14.97
N PHE A 623 -4.32 -19.32 -13.99
CA PHE A 623 -4.17 -18.97 -12.58
C PHE A 623 -2.81 -19.42 -12.05
N MET A 624 -2.03 -18.50 -11.49
CA MET A 624 -0.84 -18.86 -10.70
C MET A 624 -1.24 -19.30 -9.29
N THR A 625 -2.24 -18.65 -8.70
CA THR A 625 -2.74 -18.96 -7.36
C THR A 625 -4.17 -18.46 -7.22
N LYS A 626 -5.03 -19.28 -6.60
CA LYS A 626 -6.41 -18.90 -6.25
C LYS A 626 -6.65 -19.19 -4.77
N SER A 627 -6.61 -18.14 -3.96
CA SER A 627 -6.82 -18.22 -2.51
C SER A 627 -7.97 -17.30 -2.07
N ARG A 628 -8.36 -17.37 -0.79
CA ARG A 628 -9.39 -16.47 -0.23
C ARG A 628 -8.96 -15.01 -0.16
N ASP A 629 -7.65 -14.75 -0.05
CA ASP A 629 -7.10 -13.40 0.16
C ASP A 629 -6.60 -12.77 -1.14
N VAL A 630 -6.01 -13.59 -2.02
CA VAL A 630 -5.41 -13.17 -3.30
C VAL A 630 -5.74 -14.17 -4.41
N THR A 631 -6.06 -13.62 -5.57
CA THR A 631 -6.04 -14.34 -6.86
C THR A 631 -4.93 -13.76 -7.70
N SER A 632 -4.03 -14.60 -8.20
CA SER A 632 -2.95 -14.23 -9.11
C SER A 632 -3.11 -14.98 -10.44
N THR A 633 -2.98 -14.25 -11.53
CA THR A 633 -3.16 -14.75 -12.90
C THR A 633 -1.96 -14.38 -13.75
N TYR A 634 -1.60 -15.26 -14.67
CA TYR A 634 -0.64 -14.96 -15.72
C TYR A 634 -1.35 -14.96 -17.08
N SER A 635 -0.89 -14.12 -18.00
CA SER A 635 -1.29 -14.17 -19.41
C SER A 635 -0.06 -14.12 -20.30
N LEU A 636 -0.08 -14.87 -21.39
CA LEU A 636 0.94 -14.86 -22.43
C LEU A 636 0.27 -14.72 -23.79
N ASP A 637 0.52 -13.58 -24.44
CA ASP A 637 0.05 -13.28 -25.78
C ASP A 637 1.24 -13.16 -26.74
N ILE A 638 1.27 -13.97 -27.78
CA ILE A 638 2.38 -14.04 -28.74
C ILE A 638 1.85 -13.85 -30.15
N LEU A 639 2.42 -12.87 -30.85
CA LEU A 639 2.22 -12.61 -32.27
C LEU A 639 3.51 -12.88 -33.02
N TYR A 640 3.45 -13.74 -34.03
CA TYR A 640 4.53 -13.99 -34.96
C TYR A 640 4.35 -13.17 -36.25
N SER A 641 5.44 -12.93 -36.97
CA SER A 641 5.40 -12.51 -38.38
C SER A 641 5.15 -13.72 -39.28
N GLY A 642 4.81 -13.50 -40.54
CA GLY A 642 4.56 -14.56 -41.52
C GLY A 642 5.77 -15.47 -41.73
N SER A 643 6.97 -14.96 -41.50
CA SER A 643 8.23 -15.70 -41.53
C SER A 643 8.43 -16.65 -40.33
N GLY A 644 7.57 -16.58 -39.31
CA GLY A 644 7.68 -17.37 -38.08
C GLY A 644 8.59 -16.75 -37.02
N ILE A 645 9.07 -15.52 -37.22
CA ILE A 645 9.83 -14.77 -36.20
C ILE A 645 8.87 -14.12 -35.21
N LEU A 646 9.28 -14.04 -33.95
CA LEU A 646 8.52 -13.34 -32.92
C LEU A 646 8.40 -11.85 -33.27
N ARG A 647 7.18 -11.34 -33.44
CA ARG A 647 6.93 -9.91 -33.64
C ARG A 647 6.64 -9.19 -32.32
N ARG A 648 5.84 -9.83 -31.46
CA ARG A 648 5.45 -9.31 -30.14
C ARG A 648 5.12 -10.44 -29.17
N SER A 649 5.71 -10.42 -27.99
CA SER A 649 5.32 -11.26 -26.85
C SER A 649 4.96 -10.38 -25.66
N ASN A 650 3.77 -10.57 -25.11
CA ASN A 650 3.30 -9.87 -23.92
C ASN A 650 3.00 -10.87 -22.82
N MET A 651 3.85 -10.89 -21.79
CA MET A 651 3.60 -11.61 -20.55
C MET A 651 3.09 -10.63 -19.49
N ASN A 652 1.91 -10.90 -18.93
CA ASN A 652 1.39 -10.13 -17.80
C ASN A 652 1.17 -11.03 -16.59
N ILE A 653 1.43 -10.48 -15.40
CA ILE A 653 1.06 -11.07 -14.12
C ILE A 653 0.23 -10.04 -13.35
N TYR A 654 -1.01 -10.42 -13.04
CA TYR A 654 -1.94 -9.61 -12.27
C TYR A 654 -2.17 -10.21 -10.89
N GLY A 655 -2.21 -9.35 -9.88
CA GLY A 655 -2.63 -9.71 -8.52
C GLY A 655 -3.93 -9.00 -8.18
N SER A 656 -4.95 -9.74 -7.72
CA SER A 656 -6.20 -9.16 -7.25
C SER A 656 -6.45 -9.49 -5.78
N SER A 657 -6.87 -8.47 -5.03
CA SER A 657 -7.33 -8.59 -3.64
C SER A 657 -8.42 -7.56 -3.37
N GLN A 658 -9.46 -7.95 -2.62
CA GLN A 658 -10.57 -7.07 -2.19
C GLN A 658 -11.28 -6.33 -3.34
N GLY A 659 -11.36 -6.93 -4.53
CA GLY A 659 -12.00 -6.32 -5.70
C GLY A 659 -11.12 -5.33 -6.46
N SER A 660 -9.90 -5.05 -5.99
CA SER A 660 -8.90 -4.27 -6.72
C SER A 660 -7.92 -5.18 -7.44
N MET A 661 -7.34 -4.67 -8.53
CA MET A 661 -6.33 -5.33 -9.34
C MET A 661 -5.04 -4.50 -9.32
N LEU A 662 -3.91 -5.19 -9.32
CA LEU A 662 -2.57 -4.62 -9.42
C LEU A 662 -1.88 -5.29 -10.61
N HIS A 663 -1.33 -4.50 -11.53
CA HIS A 663 -0.48 -5.01 -12.59
C HIS A 663 0.92 -5.20 -12.01
N GLY A 664 1.20 -6.43 -11.56
CA GLY A 664 2.43 -6.74 -10.84
C GLY A 664 3.65 -6.73 -11.74
N LEU A 665 3.57 -7.41 -12.88
CA LEU A 665 4.62 -7.50 -13.88
C LEU A 665 4.02 -7.49 -15.28
N GLN A 666 4.61 -6.71 -16.18
CA GLN A 666 4.52 -6.89 -17.62
C GLN A 666 5.93 -7.01 -18.16
N VAL A 667 6.15 -7.99 -19.03
CA VAL A 667 7.32 -8.05 -19.89
C VAL A 667 6.80 -8.15 -21.31
N ALA A 668 7.06 -7.11 -22.09
CA ALA A 668 6.77 -7.04 -23.51
C ALA A 668 8.08 -7.13 -24.28
N ILE A 669 8.20 -8.08 -25.19
CA ILE A 669 9.33 -8.22 -26.12
C ILE A 669 8.81 -7.91 -27.51
N GLU A 670 9.50 -7.03 -28.22
CA GLU A 670 9.18 -6.64 -29.58
C GLU A 670 10.41 -6.86 -30.47
N ALA A 671 10.18 -7.40 -31.66
CA ALA A 671 11.23 -7.55 -32.66
C ALA A 671 10.68 -7.31 -34.07
N GLN A 672 11.54 -6.84 -34.98
CA GLN A 672 11.26 -6.57 -36.40
C GLN A 672 12.53 -6.62 -37.24
N GLY A 673 12.36 -6.81 -38.56
CA GLY A 673 13.43 -6.73 -39.53
C GLY A 673 14.51 -7.80 -39.31
N LEU A 674 14.11 -8.94 -38.75
CA LEU A 674 15.00 -10.09 -38.49
C LEU A 674 14.87 -11.17 -39.57
N GLU A 675 13.92 -11.00 -40.48
CA GLU A 675 13.62 -11.91 -41.58
C GLU A 675 14.85 -12.16 -42.48
N THR A 676 15.66 -11.13 -42.69
CA THR A 676 16.89 -11.20 -43.48
C THR A 676 17.95 -12.14 -42.88
N LEU A 677 17.94 -12.38 -41.56
CA LEU A 677 18.88 -13.28 -40.89
C LEU A 677 18.65 -14.75 -41.23
N ILE A 678 17.40 -15.11 -41.56
CA ILE A 678 16.99 -16.47 -41.90
C ILE A 678 16.65 -16.62 -43.39
N ALA A 679 17.02 -15.63 -44.21
CA ALA A 679 16.69 -15.56 -45.63
C ALA A 679 15.17 -15.64 -45.92
N ALA A 680 14.35 -15.09 -45.03
CA ALA A 680 12.90 -14.92 -45.23
C ALA A 680 12.56 -13.52 -45.76
N THR A 681 11.39 -13.38 -46.38
CA THR A 681 10.87 -12.09 -46.84
C THR A 681 10.02 -11.43 -45.74
N PRO A 682 10.16 -10.11 -45.51
CA PRO A 682 9.25 -9.35 -44.66
C PRO A 682 7.79 -9.44 -45.10
N ASP A 683 6.89 -9.19 -44.17
CA ASP A 683 5.45 -9.09 -44.44
C ASP A 683 5.08 -7.76 -45.10
N GLU A 684 3.92 -7.69 -45.77
CA GLU A 684 3.41 -6.46 -46.38
C GLU A 684 3.27 -5.32 -45.32
N GLY A 685 3.89 -4.18 -45.61
CA GLY A 685 3.98 -3.04 -44.70
C GLY A 685 5.15 -3.09 -43.71
N GLU A 686 6.01 -4.11 -43.79
CA GLU A 686 7.20 -4.29 -42.94
C GLU A 686 8.52 -4.32 -43.75
N GLU A 687 8.48 -4.04 -45.05
CA GLU A 687 9.62 -4.13 -45.97
C GLU A 687 10.77 -3.14 -45.64
N ASP A 688 10.42 -1.93 -45.18
CA ASP A 688 11.38 -0.88 -44.84
C ASP A 688 11.78 -0.87 -43.36
N LEU A 689 11.38 -1.89 -42.57
CA LEU A 689 11.69 -1.92 -41.14
C LEU A 689 13.15 -2.32 -40.88
N GLU A 690 13.85 -1.44 -40.17
CA GLU A 690 15.19 -1.73 -39.66
C GLU A 690 15.16 -2.87 -38.61
N SER A 691 16.18 -3.73 -38.63
CA SER A 691 16.37 -4.80 -37.62
C SER A 691 16.39 -4.22 -36.21
N PHE A 692 15.42 -4.61 -35.39
CA PHE A 692 15.28 -4.09 -34.02
C PHE A 692 14.77 -5.20 -33.10
N ALA A 693 15.28 -5.21 -31.87
CA ALA A 693 14.66 -5.92 -30.76
C ALA A 693 14.75 -5.08 -29.49
N GLY A 694 13.65 -5.05 -28.74
CA GLY A 694 13.53 -4.31 -27.50
C GLY A 694 12.65 -5.01 -26.48
N MET A 695 12.79 -4.58 -25.24
CA MET A 695 11.98 -5.04 -24.12
C MET A 695 11.39 -3.84 -23.38
N SER A 696 10.08 -3.89 -23.15
CA SER A 696 9.37 -2.92 -22.31
C SER A 696 8.85 -3.63 -21.07
N ALA A 697 9.03 -3.00 -19.90
CA ALA A 697 8.63 -3.58 -18.63
C ALA A 697 7.72 -2.63 -17.84
N LEU A 698 6.71 -3.20 -17.20
CA LEU A 698 5.89 -2.54 -16.21
C LEU A 698 5.99 -3.33 -14.92
N LEU A 699 6.32 -2.66 -13.82
CA LEU A 699 6.41 -3.25 -12.49
C LEU A 699 5.48 -2.50 -11.54
N PHE A 700 4.58 -3.20 -10.87
CA PHE A 700 3.68 -2.63 -9.85
C PHE A 700 3.00 -1.32 -10.31
N ASP A 701 2.33 -1.37 -11.46
CA ASP A 701 1.69 -0.23 -12.15
C ASP A 701 2.62 0.88 -12.68
N VAL A 702 3.94 0.74 -12.58
CA VAL A 702 4.91 1.72 -13.11
C VAL A 702 5.55 1.18 -14.39
N GLN A 703 5.26 1.83 -15.51
CA GLN A 703 5.97 1.64 -16.78
C GLN A 703 7.40 2.15 -16.62
N LEU A 704 8.37 1.27 -16.87
CA LEU A 704 9.78 1.61 -16.91
C LEU A 704 10.18 2.07 -18.31
N ARG A 705 11.39 2.63 -18.43
CA ARG A 705 11.97 2.95 -19.74
C ARG A 705 12.18 1.64 -20.53
N PRO A 706 11.71 1.54 -21.78
CA PRO A 706 12.03 0.41 -22.64
C PRO A 706 13.55 0.30 -22.85
N VAL A 707 14.05 -0.94 -22.88
CA VAL A 707 15.46 -1.26 -23.12
C VAL A 707 15.58 -1.82 -24.53
N THR A 708 16.44 -1.21 -25.34
CA THR A 708 16.74 -1.70 -26.69
C THR A 708 17.86 -2.72 -26.61
N PHE A 709 17.61 -3.96 -27.07
CA PHE A 709 18.65 -4.98 -27.17
C PHE A 709 19.58 -4.68 -28.33
N PHE A 710 19.04 -4.31 -29.49
CA PHE A 710 19.80 -3.78 -30.61
C PHE A 710 18.90 -2.99 -31.55
N LYS A 711 19.52 -2.08 -32.31
CA LYS A 711 18.88 -1.36 -33.41
C LYS A 711 19.84 -1.25 -34.59
N GLY A 712 19.41 -1.71 -35.76
CA GLY A 712 20.23 -1.85 -36.95
C GLY A 712 20.99 -3.17 -37.00
N TYR A 713 21.26 -3.63 -38.22
CA TYR A 713 21.97 -4.89 -38.48
C TYR A 713 23.42 -4.88 -37.95
N SER A 714 24.09 -3.73 -37.99
CA SER A 714 25.46 -3.58 -37.49
C SER A 714 25.57 -3.78 -35.98
N ASP A 715 24.66 -3.18 -35.19
CA ASP A 715 24.61 -3.34 -33.73
C ASP A 715 24.25 -4.77 -33.35
N LEU A 716 23.30 -5.39 -34.06
CA LEU A 716 22.96 -6.81 -33.89
C LEU A 716 24.18 -7.71 -34.05
N MET A 717 24.90 -7.60 -35.18
CA MET A 717 26.08 -8.43 -35.44
C MET A 717 27.18 -8.19 -34.40
N SER A 718 27.38 -6.93 -33.99
CA SER A 718 28.36 -6.60 -32.93
C SER A 718 28.02 -7.27 -31.60
N LYS A 719 26.74 -7.30 -31.22
CA LYS A 719 26.29 -7.97 -29.98
C LYS A 719 26.37 -9.48 -30.10
N MET A 720 25.96 -10.05 -31.23
CA MET A 720 26.05 -11.50 -31.46
C MET A 720 27.49 -12.02 -31.34
N PHE A 721 28.48 -11.32 -31.90
CA PHE A 721 29.89 -11.71 -31.80
C PHE A 721 30.52 -11.47 -30.42
N SER A 722 29.91 -10.64 -29.58
CA SER A 722 30.38 -10.38 -28.21
C SER A 722 29.61 -11.15 -27.14
N MET A 723 28.55 -11.89 -27.51
CA MET A 723 27.78 -12.72 -26.59
C MET A 723 28.58 -13.93 -26.11
N THR A 724 28.72 -14.05 -24.79
CA THR A 724 29.45 -15.13 -24.12
C THR A 724 28.56 -16.31 -23.71
N GLY A 725 27.26 -16.29 -24.04
CA GLY A 725 26.26 -17.28 -23.58
C GLY A 725 25.91 -17.18 -22.08
N GLU A 726 26.61 -16.36 -21.31
CA GLU A 726 26.33 -16.16 -19.88
C GLU A 726 25.10 -15.28 -19.64
N PRO A 727 24.29 -15.56 -18.59
CA PRO A 727 23.12 -14.75 -18.26
C PRO A 727 23.48 -13.29 -17.94
N MET A 728 22.87 -12.35 -18.65
CA MET A 728 23.00 -10.91 -18.40
C MET A 728 21.91 -10.45 -17.42
N ASN A 729 22.29 -9.67 -16.41
CA ASN A 729 21.32 -9.07 -15.49
C ASN A 729 20.54 -7.97 -16.21
N VAL A 730 19.21 -8.05 -16.18
CA VAL A 730 18.29 -7.10 -16.82
C VAL A 730 17.73 -6.12 -15.79
N VAL A 731 17.21 -6.64 -14.67
CA VAL A 731 16.73 -5.83 -13.56
C VAL A 731 17.18 -6.48 -12.25
N LYS A 732 17.88 -5.73 -11.42
CA LYS A 732 18.29 -6.16 -10.07
C LYS A 732 17.97 -5.02 -9.12
N GLY A 733 17.34 -5.27 -7.97
CA GLY A 733 17.06 -4.19 -7.03
C GLY A 733 16.17 -4.55 -5.84
N LEU A 734 16.13 -3.63 -4.88
CA LEU A 734 15.27 -3.71 -3.69
C LEU A 734 14.15 -2.67 -3.78
N ILE A 735 12.92 -3.11 -3.57
CA ILE A 735 11.72 -2.29 -3.70
C ILE A 735 10.92 -2.33 -2.40
N LEU A 736 10.53 -1.18 -1.88
CA LEU A 736 9.59 -1.05 -0.78
C LEU A 736 8.15 -1.01 -1.34
N LEU A 737 7.45 -2.14 -1.32
CA LEU A 737 6.11 -2.30 -1.89
C LEU A 737 5.00 -1.85 -0.94
N THR A 738 4.96 -2.44 0.26
CA THR A 738 4.00 -2.09 1.30
C THR A 738 4.70 -1.22 2.31
N ASP A 739 4.05 -0.13 2.71
CA ASP A 739 4.58 0.77 3.74
C ASP A 739 3.43 1.51 4.38
N HIS A 740 3.18 1.17 5.63
CA HIS A 740 2.14 1.72 6.45
C HIS A 740 2.72 2.03 7.82
N SER A 741 2.51 3.25 8.28
CA SER A 741 2.89 3.69 9.61
C SER A 741 1.72 4.45 10.19
N GLU A 742 1.25 4.02 11.36
CA GLU A 742 0.20 4.69 12.09
C GLU A 742 0.57 4.77 13.56
N VAL A 743 0.32 5.94 14.16
CA VAL A 743 0.30 6.08 15.60
C VAL A 743 -1.16 6.13 16.06
N ILE A 744 -1.49 5.23 16.97
CA ILE A 744 -2.83 5.05 17.52
C ILE A 744 -2.79 5.49 18.97
N GLN A 745 -3.50 6.57 19.26
CA GLN A 745 -3.75 6.99 20.63
C GLN A 745 -4.92 6.20 21.21
N LEU A 746 -4.61 5.28 22.13
CA LEU A 746 -5.61 4.48 22.82
C LEU A 746 -6.35 5.33 23.87
N GLN A 747 -7.62 5.01 24.09
CA GLN A 747 -8.52 5.61 25.08
C GLN A 747 -7.99 5.50 26.51
N SER A 748 -7.13 4.52 26.78
CA SER A 748 -6.40 4.37 28.04
C SER A 748 -5.33 5.44 28.28
N GLY A 749 -5.03 6.27 27.27
CA GLY A 749 -3.90 7.21 27.29
C GLY A 749 -2.59 6.59 26.78
N LEU A 750 -2.59 5.29 26.51
CA LEU A 750 -1.43 4.59 25.94
C LEU A 750 -1.23 4.93 24.47
N LYS A 751 0.03 5.00 24.04
CA LYS A 751 0.41 5.21 22.64
C LYS A 751 0.81 3.89 22.01
N ALA A 752 0.04 3.46 21.02
CA ALA A 752 0.39 2.34 20.16
C ALA A 752 0.98 2.86 18.84
N SER A 753 1.98 2.19 18.32
CA SER A 753 2.55 2.43 16.98
C SER A 753 2.46 1.15 16.19
N ALA A 754 1.92 1.23 14.98
CA ALA A 754 1.79 0.12 14.07
C ALA A 754 2.53 0.42 12.78
N GLU A 755 3.48 -0.44 12.43
CA GLU A 755 4.30 -0.33 11.23
C GLU A 755 4.19 -1.62 10.43
N PHE A 756 3.76 -1.53 9.19
CA PHE A 756 3.72 -2.67 8.26
C PHE A 756 4.52 -2.32 7.02
N GLN A 757 5.50 -3.17 6.70
CA GLN A 757 6.38 -2.95 5.57
C GLN A 757 6.52 -4.22 4.75
N GLY A 758 6.63 -4.06 3.43
CA GLY A 758 6.84 -5.15 2.48
C GLY A 758 8.03 -4.81 1.60
N GLY A 759 9.12 -5.55 1.72
CA GLY A 759 10.33 -5.41 0.92
C GLY A 759 10.41 -6.55 -0.07
N LEU A 760 10.66 -6.23 -1.33
CA LEU A 760 10.88 -7.18 -2.41
C LEU A 760 12.28 -6.99 -2.97
N ALA A 761 13.05 -8.07 -3.06
CA ALA A 761 14.25 -8.12 -3.87
C ALA A 761 13.92 -8.82 -5.19
N ILE A 762 14.31 -8.23 -6.31
CA ILE A 762 14.13 -8.80 -7.64
C ILE A 762 15.50 -8.95 -8.29
N ASP A 763 15.71 -10.09 -8.95
CA ASP A 763 16.84 -10.39 -9.82
C ASP A 763 16.31 -11.09 -11.08
N ILE A 764 16.16 -10.32 -12.15
CA ILE A 764 15.79 -10.78 -13.48
C ILE A 764 17.06 -10.82 -14.32
N SER A 765 17.36 -12.00 -14.84
CA SER A 765 18.49 -12.24 -15.75
C SER A 765 18.02 -12.96 -17.01
N GLY A 766 18.64 -12.65 -18.14
CA GLY A 766 18.36 -13.26 -19.44
C GLY A 766 19.62 -13.90 -20.02
N GLY A 767 19.51 -15.16 -20.44
CA GLY A 767 20.55 -15.85 -21.20
C GLY A 767 20.00 -16.28 -22.55
N MET A 768 20.82 -16.19 -23.60
CA MET A 768 20.45 -16.62 -24.94
C MET A 768 21.61 -17.37 -25.59
N GLU A 769 21.31 -18.55 -26.10
CA GLU A 769 22.19 -19.41 -26.87
C GLU A 769 21.61 -19.53 -28.28
N ILE A 770 22.40 -19.26 -29.31
CA ILE A 770 22.01 -19.43 -30.71
C ILE A 770 23.09 -20.27 -31.39
N SER A 771 22.68 -21.34 -32.05
CA SER A 771 23.54 -22.09 -32.97
C SER A 771 22.92 -22.11 -34.35
N LEU A 772 23.53 -21.38 -35.29
CA LEU A 772 23.15 -21.43 -36.70
C LEU A 772 23.46 -22.79 -37.34
N TRP A 773 24.46 -23.50 -36.84
CA TRP A 773 24.84 -24.83 -37.35
C TRP A 773 23.82 -25.91 -36.98
N TYR A 774 23.42 -25.95 -35.70
CA TYR A 774 22.38 -26.87 -35.23
C TYR A 774 20.96 -26.38 -35.54
N ARG A 775 20.82 -25.13 -36.00
CA ARG A 775 19.54 -24.45 -36.23
C ARG A 775 18.64 -24.45 -35.00
N GLU A 776 19.26 -24.23 -33.85
CA GLU A 776 18.59 -24.19 -32.56
C GLU A 776 18.88 -22.88 -31.84
N SER A 777 17.88 -22.37 -31.13
CA SER A 777 18.03 -21.27 -30.19
C SER A 777 17.36 -21.62 -28.88
N LYS A 778 18.04 -21.30 -27.78
CA LYS A 778 17.51 -21.43 -26.43
C LYS A 778 17.63 -20.09 -25.73
N THR A 779 16.50 -19.58 -25.25
CA THR A 779 16.43 -18.37 -24.44
C THR A 779 15.93 -18.74 -23.06
N SER A 780 16.55 -18.19 -22.02
CA SER A 780 16.12 -18.33 -20.64
C SER A 780 15.99 -16.96 -19.99
N VAL A 781 14.86 -16.72 -19.34
CA VAL A 781 14.64 -15.54 -18.50
C VAL A 781 14.37 -16.04 -17.09
N ASN A 782 15.35 -15.87 -16.20
CA ASN A 782 15.28 -16.32 -14.83
C ASN A 782 14.86 -15.14 -13.94
N ASN A 783 13.70 -15.25 -13.31
CA ASN A 783 13.19 -14.26 -12.38
C ASN A 783 13.24 -14.81 -10.95
N ARG A 784 14.20 -14.32 -10.17
CA ARG A 784 14.33 -14.64 -8.74
C ARG A 784 13.79 -13.48 -7.92
N ALA A 785 12.91 -13.79 -6.99
CA ALA A 785 12.24 -12.80 -6.17
C ALA A 785 12.20 -13.25 -4.70
N ALA A 786 12.68 -12.39 -3.79
CA ALA A 786 12.57 -12.60 -2.36
C ALA A 786 11.66 -11.53 -1.74
N LEU A 787 10.53 -11.95 -1.19
CA LEU A 787 9.54 -11.06 -0.57
C LEU A 787 9.55 -11.26 0.93
N VAL A 788 9.64 -10.15 1.68
CA VAL A 788 9.46 -10.12 3.13
C VAL A 788 8.43 -9.07 3.48
N VAL A 789 7.41 -9.47 4.23
CA VAL A 789 6.42 -8.57 4.82
C VAL A 789 6.54 -8.65 6.33
N THR A 790 6.77 -7.52 6.99
CA THR A 790 6.83 -7.38 8.45
C THR A 790 5.71 -6.47 8.93
N GLY A 791 5.12 -6.81 10.06
CA GLY A 791 4.14 -5.98 10.77
C GLY A 791 4.56 -5.91 12.23
N ASN A 792 4.95 -4.74 12.71
CA ASN A 792 5.37 -4.50 14.08
C ASN A 792 4.38 -3.56 14.75
N VAL A 793 3.77 -4.02 15.85
CA VAL A 793 2.87 -3.24 16.68
C VAL A 793 3.49 -3.11 18.06
N THR A 794 3.70 -1.89 18.52
CA THR A 794 4.35 -1.62 19.80
C THR A 794 3.55 -0.64 20.62
N VAL A 795 3.41 -0.90 21.91
CA VAL A 795 2.86 0.06 22.88
C VAL A 795 3.95 0.39 23.88
N ASP A 796 4.34 1.65 23.90
CA ASP A 796 5.48 2.16 24.67
C ASP A 796 5.01 3.14 25.74
N MET A 797 5.46 2.92 26.98
CA MET A 797 5.21 3.80 28.12
C MET A 797 6.50 4.40 28.71
N ASP A 798 7.64 4.36 28.00
CA ASP A 798 8.97 4.73 28.49
C ASP A 798 9.51 3.89 29.66
N PHE A 799 8.66 3.21 30.43
CA PHE A 799 9.01 2.37 31.58
C PHE A 799 8.61 0.90 31.40
N LEU A 800 7.77 0.61 30.40
CA LEU A 800 7.41 -0.73 29.98
C LEU A 800 7.02 -0.69 28.51
N ARG A 801 7.52 -1.65 27.74
CA ARG A 801 7.20 -1.78 26.32
C ARG A 801 6.71 -3.19 26.04
N ALA A 802 5.56 -3.27 25.37
CA ALA A 802 5.02 -4.51 24.82
C ALA A 802 5.01 -4.40 23.30
N GLY A 803 5.39 -5.47 22.62
CA GLY A 803 5.47 -5.48 21.18
C GLY A 803 5.09 -6.81 20.56
N LEU A 804 4.59 -6.71 19.36
CA LEU A 804 4.19 -7.83 18.53
C LEU A 804 4.73 -7.64 17.12
N GLU A 805 5.49 -8.61 16.63
CA GLU A 805 6.00 -8.66 15.28
C GLU A 805 5.43 -9.90 14.56
N VAL A 806 4.69 -9.66 13.48
CA VAL A 806 4.30 -10.67 12.49
C VAL A 806 5.21 -10.54 11.29
N SER A 807 5.69 -11.66 10.75
CA SER A 807 6.42 -11.63 9.49
C SER A 807 6.06 -12.80 8.59
N PHE A 808 6.12 -12.53 7.30
CA PHE A 808 5.94 -13.47 6.20
C PHE A 808 7.13 -13.32 5.26
N GLU A 809 7.78 -14.43 4.92
CA GLU A 809 8.90 -14.46 3.98
C GLU A 809 8.73 -15.56 2.94
N THR A 810 9.13 -15.28 1.71
CA THR A 810 9.15 -16.25 0.62
C THR A 810 10.24 -15.94 -0.40
N GLU A 811 10.83 -16.97 -0.98
CA GLU A 811 11.94 -16.90 -1.93
C GLU A 811 11.55 -17.66 -3.21
N ALA A 812 10.90 -16.99 -4.16
CA ALA A 812 10.39 -17.61 -5.37
C ALA A 812 11.37 -17.48 -6.54
N SER A 813 11.38 -18.49 -7.41
CA SER A 813 12.01 -18.43 -8.74
C SER A 813 10.97 -18.81 -9.78
N LEU A 814 10.91 -18.03 -10.85
CA LEU A 814 10.10 -18.30 -12.03
C LEU A 814 11.00 -18.19 -13.25
N ASP A 815 11.22 -19.31 -13.93
CA ASP A 815 12.10 -19.39 -15.08
C ASP A 815 11.23 -19.55 -16.34
N PHE A 816 11.43 -18.68 -17.31
CA PHE A 816 10.78 -18.75 -18.62
C PHE A 816 11.80 -19.21 -19.66
N ILE A 817 11.62 -20.41 -20.17
CA ILE A 817 12.53 -21.05 -21.12
C ILE A 817 11.83 -21.14 -22.46
N THR A 818 12.49 -20.70 -23.52
CA THR A 818 12.03 -20.84 -24.90
C THR A 818 13.08 -21.61 -25.69
N THR A 819 12.70 -22.74 -26.25
CA THR A 819 13.52 -23.55 -27.14
C THR A 819 12.92 -23.48 -28.54
N VAL A 820 13.70 -23.04 -29.50
CA VAL A 820 13.31 -22.90 -30.91
C VAL A 820 14.20 -23.79 -31.75
N GLN A 821 13.61 -24.71 -32.50
CA GLN A 821 14.28 -25.43 -33.58
C GLN A 821 13.75 -24.89 -34.90
N PHE A 822 14.63 -24.21 -35.64
CA PHE A 822 14.29 -23.50 -36.87
C PHE A 822 14.85 -24.21 -38.12
N SER A 823 14.90 -25.54 -38.08
CA SER A 823 15.37 -26.38 -39.20
C SER A 823 14.41 -26.41 -40.38
N GLU A 824 13.10 -26.51 -40.11
CA GLU A 824 12.00 -26.52 -41.09
C GLU A 824 10.87 -25.59 -40.62
N TYR A 825 10.17 -24.95 -41.57
CA TYR A 825 9.00 -24.14 -41.28
C TYR A 825 7.71 -24.98 -41.31
N PRO A 826 6.78 -24.83 -40.35
CA PRO A 826 6.81 -23.91 -39.20
C PRO A 826 7.80 -24.36 -38.13
N PHE A 827 8.52 -23.39 -37.55
CA PHE A 827 9.51 -23.66 -36.50
C PHE A 827 8.89 -24.36 -35.31
N LEU A 828 9.62 -25.32 -34.72
CA LEU A 828 9.21 -25.93 -33.47
C LEU A 828 9.59 -25.00 -32.32
N VAL A 829 8.59 -24.44 -31.66
CA VAL A 829 8.77 -23.56 -30.51
C VAL A 829 8.17 -24.23 -29.28
N CYS A 830 9.02 -24.55 -28.31
CA CYS A 830 8.58 -25.00 -26.99
C CYS A 830 8.88 -23.93 -25.94
N MET A 831 7.84 -23.47 -25.27
CA MET A 831 7.93 -22.55 -24.14
C MET A 831 7.55 -23.24 -22.85
N GLN A 832 8.35 -23.03 -21.82
CA GLN A 832 8.14 -23.52 -20.47
C GLN A 832 8.14 -22.35 -19.50
N MET A 833 7.18 -22.37 -18.58
CA MET A 833 7.13 -21.46 -17.46
C MET A 833 7.23 -22.29 -16.18
N ASP A 834 8.46 -22.44 -15.69
CA ASP A 834 8.77 -23.31 -14.58
C ASP A 834 8.85 -22.49 -13.27
N LYS A 835 8.11 -22.94 -12.27
CA LYS A 835 8.14 -22.38 -10.92
C LYS A 835 8.90 -23.35 -10.04
N ALA A 836 10.06 -22.95 -9.59
CA ALA A 836 10.86 -23.75 -8.67
C ALA A 836 10.13 -24.02 -7.35
N THR A 837 10.56 -25.07 -6.64
CA THR A 837 10.11 -25.31 -5.26
C THR A 837 10.67 -24.22 -4.35
N PHE A 838 9.82 -23.59 -3.54
CA PHE A 838 10.25 -22.48 -2.69
C PHE A 838 9.73 -22.55 -1.24
N PRO A 839 10.49 -22.03 -0.27
CA PRO A 839 10.04 -21.93 1.11
C PRO A 839 9.09 -20.75 1.32
N VAL A 840 8.13 -20.96 2.21
CA VAL A 840 7.28 -19.92 2.80
C VAL A 840 7.39 -20.05 4.31
N SER A 841 7.82 -18.98 4.98
CA SER A 841 7.90 -18.97 6.44
C SER A 841 7.05 -17.84 7.01
N GLU A 842 6.28 -18.17 8.04
CA GLU A 842 5.52 -17.21 8.83
C GLU A 842 6.08 -17.22 10.25
N TYR A 843 6.41 -16.05 10.79
CA TYR A 843 6.80 -15.91 12.18
C TYR A 843 5.86 -14.97 12.92
N PHE A 844 5.69 -15.30 14.19
CA PHE A 844 5.00 -14.50 15.16
C PHE A 844 5.91 -14.37 16.37
N THR A 845 6.34 -13.16 16.64
CA THR A 845 7.22 -12.86 17.76
C THR A 845 6.51 -11.87 18.66
N ARG A 846 6.37 -12.24 19.93
CA ARG A 846 5.91 -11.33 20.98
C ARG A 846 7.08 -10.99 21.89
N TYR A 847 7.12 -9.76 22.36
CA TYR A 847 8.15 -9.34 23.30
C TYR A 847 7.65 -8.32 24.30
N GLU A 848 8.22 -8.39 25.49
CA GLU A 848 8.05 -7.41 26.56
C GLU A 848 9.43 -7.00 27.05
N SER A 849 9.64 -5.72 27.28
CA SER A 849 10.93 -5.19 27.70
C SER A 849 10.79 -4.06 28.71
N LEU A 850 11.69 -4.05 29.69
CA LEU A 850 11.88 -2.97 30.65
C LEU A 850 13.10 -2.12 30.24
N PRO A 851 13.13 -0.83 30.61
CA PRO A 851 14.29 0.05 30.35
C PRO A 851 15.58 -0.43 31.02
N SER A 852 15.49 -1.28 32.04
CA SER A 852 16.62 -1.90 32.72
C SER A 852 17.36 -2.94 31.87
N GLY A 853 16.88 -3.24 30.66
CA GLY A 853 17.47 -4.22 29.73
C GLY A 853 16.89 -5.63 29.87
N LYS A 854 16.10 -5.91 30.92
CA LYS A 854 15.35 -7.16 31.04
C LYS A 854 14.33 -7.25 29.90
N SER A 855 14.37 -8.33 29.12
CA SER A 855 13.41 -8.56 28.03
C SER A 855 13.04 -10.03 27.95
N ILE A 856 11.78 -10.29 27.59
CA ILE A 856 11.27 -11.62 27.31
C ILE A 856 10.78 -11.62 25.87
N LYS A 857 11.24 -12.60 25.09
CA LYS A 857 10.87 -12.78 23.69
C LYS A 857 10.38 -14.20 23.47
N SER A 858 9.20 -14.34 22.89
CA SER A 858 8.66 -15.64 22.49
C SER A 858 8.36 -15.61 21.00
N ARG A 859 8.92 -16.57 20.27
CA ARG A 859 8.78 -16.68 18.81
C ARG A 859 8.14 -18.01 18.47
N LYS A 860 7.09 -17.97 17.66
CA LYS A 860 6.47 -19.13 17.03
C LYS A 860 6.66 -18.97 15.52
N GLY A 861 7.02 -20.06 14.84
CA GLY A 861 7.23 -20.06 13.40
C GLY A 861 6.54 -21.24 12.75
N LYS A 862 6.03 -21.04 11.54
CA LYS A 862 5.59 -22.11 10.65
C LYS A 862 6.39 -21.99 9.37
N LYS A 863 7.04 -23.07 8.95
CA LYS A 863 7.71 -23.17 7.65
C LYS A 863 6.95 -24.18 6.81
N GLN A 864 6.68 -23.82 5.58
CA GLN A 864 6.04 -24.67 4.59
C GLN A 864 6.84 -24.60 3.30
N LEU A 865 6.98 -25.74 2.63
CA LEU A 865 7.55 -25.78 1.29
C LEU A 865 6.40 -25.79 0.29
N VAL A 866 6.43 -24.88 -0.67
CA VAL A 866 5.48 -24.86 -1.80
C VAL A 866 6.12 -25.64 -2.94
N PRO A 867 5.50 -26.75 -3.39
CA PRO A 867 6.09 -27.59 -4.43
C PRO A 867 6.23 -26.80 -5.73
N GLY A 868 7.31 -27.07 -6.46
CA GLY A 868 7.51 -26.58 -7.81
C GLY A 868 6.48 -27.14 -8.79
N SER A 869 6.27 -26.44 -9.90
CA SER A 869 5.33 -26.84 -10.94
C SER A 869 5.58 -26.05 -12.22
N GLU A 870 5.35 -26.67 -13.37
CA GLU A 870 5.21 -25.91 -14.62
C GLU A 870 3.79 -25.35 -14.76
N PHE A 871 3.69 -24.14 -15.30
CA PHE A 871 2.41 -23.54 -15.66
C PHE A 871 2.06 -23.87 -17.11
N PRO A 872 0.89 -24.46 -17.39
CA PRO A 872 0.51 -24.79 -18.75
C PRO A 872 0.32 -23.52 -19.58
N LEU A 873 0.77 -23.56 -20.83
CA LEU A 873 0.47 -22.56 -21.84
C LEU A 873 -0.67 -23.07 -22.73
N HIS A 874 -0.78 -22.55 -23.95
CA HIS A 874 -1.76 -23.05 -24.91
C HIS A 874 -1.44 -24.47 -25.36
N GLN A 875 -2.48 -25.22 -25.76
CA GLN A 875 -2.35 -26.65 -26.07
C GLN A 875 -1.37 -26.95 -27.21
N GLU A 876 -1.26 -26.05 -28.19
CA GLU A 876 -0.34 -26.22 -29.32
C GLU A 876 1.11 -26.15 -28.87
N ASN A 877 1.47 -25.26 -27.93
CA ASN A 877 2.77 -25.28 -27.28
C ASN A 877 3.06 -26.61 -26.59
N SER A 878 2.10 -27.18 -25.86
CA SER A 878 2.30 -28.51 -25.25
C SER A 878 2.53 -29.60 -26.30
N ASN A 879 1.90 -29.51 -27.48
CA ASN A 879 2.13 -30.44 -28.58
C ASN A 879 3.52 -30.24 -29.21
N MET A 880 3.98 -28.99 -29.35
CA MET A 880 5.34 -28.68 -29.83
C MET A 880 6.41 -29.16 -28.84
N CYS A 881 6.21 -28.91 -27.55
CA CYS A 881 7.12 -29.38 -26.49
C CYS A 881 7.25 -30.91 -26.47
N LYS A 882 6.17 -31.66 -26.72
CA LYS A 882 6.25 -33.13 -26.86
C LYS A 882 7.24 -33.53 -27.95
N ARG A 883 7.18 -32.90 -29.13
CA ARG A 883 8.11 -33.19 -30.24
C ARG A 883 9.55 -32.81 -29.92
N VAL A 884 9.76 -31.65 -29.30
CA VAL A 884 11.10 -31.17 -28.91
C VAL A 884 11.74 -32.11 -27.89
N PHE A 885 10.97 -32.66 -26.96
CA PHE A 885 11.49 -33.58 -25.94
C PHE A 885 11.43 -35.06 -26.33
N GLU A 886 10.67 -35.44 -27.36
CA GLU A 886 10.69 -36.79 -27.95
C GLU A 886 12.08 -37.14 -28.53
N SER A 887 12.80 -36.17 -29.09
CA SER A 887 14.17 -36.36 -29.61
C SER A 887 15.25 -36.49 -28.53
N SER A 888 14.89 -36.40 -27.25
CA SER A 888 15.83 -36.42 -26.11
C SER A 888 15.80 -37.72 -25.29
N TRP A 889 15.04 -38.72 -25.73
CA TRP A 889 14.94 -40.06 -25.12
C TRP A 889 15.44 -41.18 -26.03
#